data_AF-A0A5F8GDQ1-F1
#
_entry.id   AF-A0A5F8GDQ1-F1
#
_cell.length_a   1.000
_cell.length_b   1.000
_cell.length_c   1.000
_cell.angle_alpha   90.00
_cell.angle_beta   90.00
_cell.angle_gamma   90.00
#
_symmetry.space_group_name_H-M   'P 1'
#
loop_
_entity.id
_entity.type
_entity.pdbx_description
1 polymer ?
#
loop_
_entity_poly.entity_id
_entity_poly.type
_entity_poly.pdbx_seq_one_letter_code
_entity_poly.pdbx_strand_id
1 'polypeptide(L)'
;MALYQTPPRALDKFVQDQLKPHKAFLDQVSQAVNTICRVLREKCFQNSTARVRVLKVIKGGSYGRGTALRGVCDADLVVFLSCFKTYADQWAWPPENFAEIRAQLEACWQNQPQALRLHFCPQEDRGALRFQLMSATPPGQVDVSLRPAFDALGQLRSDSKPSSQIYADLISSCSPAGAYATCFTELRRDFVNIRPCKLKHLILLVKHWYLLVWKLQSKKASLPPVYALELLTIYAWERGCGKEKFNIAEGFQTVLGLLQNYQKLCVYWEVNYSFEDEAIGPFLRSQLKKPRPLILDPADPTWDVGHSQGQCWDLLAQEAGTCLSCLCFVQGDGSRVQPWDVLVSSKIKNLRKTTLFQSLLDPGPEDKVEEPVKMERGKAKNNGSFVNSIPKCPDSSNRKSPKGKPGEEKASKDMDQHQPDMDLYQTPAKDLDKFIQDVLRPDMGFQEQMGKVTEIIFKCLREKCFRSSSPAIRVLRVSKGGSYGRGTALRGVCDADLVVFLSCFKTYADQWAWPPENFAEIRAQLEACWKNQPQALRLHFCPQEDRGALRFQLMSATPPGQVDVSLRPAFDALGPLNAGSKPRPQVYVDLISNGSPAGTYSQCFTELQRDFVNSCPSKLKSLILLVKHWYQQVTSHKAGRQDDECLPPVYALELLTIYAWEQAGRKNKFHVAEGFRTVLDLIREYQQLCIYWTVNYDFSDKTIRSCLQKQLQKPRPLILDPADPTWNVGQGNWERLAQAAETCGSQSCFVNGDGSPVKPWDVMPALLQQTPSWDLDHFISKFLQPNREFLGQVNRAVDIICSFLKENCFRNSSTKVLKVVKGGSSAKGTALRGRSDADLVVFLSCFRSYLDQGTNRAELIAEIRAQLEACRRQKQFDVKFEISKWENPRVLSFTLFSKSLDHSVDFDVLPAFDALGQLGSGTKPKPQVYIDLIESYNNGGEYSTCFTERQRDFVISRPTKLKSLIRLVKHWYKQCMRVPKGRGPLPPQYALELLTIYAWEQGNGTAQFDMAEGFRTVLDLVQNYKNLCIHWKVNYGSENEIIKNFLTQQLRKPRPIILDPADPTGNLGPGTRWDLLAKEAASYTNSMCCANKSGDFVQPWVLKVRIIFEWLRIG
;
A
#
# COMPACT_ATOMS: atom_id res chain seq x y z
N MET A 1 8.95 -22.19 -32.30
CA MET A 1 10.39 -22.48 -32.14
C MET A 1 11.24 -21.32 -31.59
N ALA A 2 10.77 -20.06 -31.58
CA ALA A 2 11.55 -18.93 -31.05
C ALA A 2 11.89 -19.02 -29.55
N LEU A 3 11.01 -19.59 -28.71
CA LEU A 3 11.25 -19.71 -27.26
C LEU A 3 12.51 -20.53 -26.95
N TYR A 4 12.67 -21.71 -27.54
CA TYR A 4 13.79 -22.63 -27.29
C TYR A 4 15.15 -22.08 -27.72
N GLN A 5 15.15 -21.08 -28.61
CA GLN A 5 16.35 -20.38 -29.08
C GLN A 5 16.62 -19.07 -28.33
N THR A 6 15.72 -18.65 -27.45
CA THR A 6 15.86 -17.40 -26.70
C THR A 6 16.73 -17.63 -25.45
N PRO A 7 17.87 -16.94 -25.28
CA PRO A 7 18.71 -17.11 -24.09
C PRO A 7 18.06 -16.53 -22.82
N PRO A 8 18.49 -16.96 -21.60
CA PRO A 8 17.87 -16.57 -20.33
C PRO A 8 17.71 -15.05 -20.17
N ARG A 9 18.76 -14.29 -20.52
CA ARG A 9 18.80 -12.82 -20.45
C ARG A 9 17.78 -12.11 -21.34
N ALA A 10 17.28 -12.78 -22.36
CA ALA A 10 16.33 -12.21 -23.34
C ALA A 10 14.89 -12.66 -23.10
N LEU A 11 14.63 -13.58 -22.15
CA LEU A 11 13.28 -14.09 -21.88
C LEU A 11 12.33 -12.98 -21.40
N ASP A 12 12.79 -12.07 -20.55
CA ASP A 12 11.98 -10.91 -20.11
C ASP A 12 11.53 -10.06 -21.32
N LYS A 13 12.44 -9.83 -22.28
CA LYS A 13 12.13 -9.10 -23.53
C LYS A 13 11.18 -9.90 -24.42
N PHE A 14 11.40 -11.21 -24.55
CA PHE A 14 10.51 -12.11 -25.31
C PHE A 14 9.08 -12.08 -24.78
N VAL A 15 8.88 -12.12 -23.45
CA VAL A 15 7.53 -12.03 -22.87
C VAL A 15 6.86 -10.69 -23.20
N GLN A 16 7.59 -9.58 -23.11
CA GLN A 16 7.07 -8.24 -23.39
C GLN A 16 6.71 -8.07 -24.86
N ASP A 17 7.61 -8.47 -25.76
CA ASP A 17 7.50 -8.18 -27.18
C ASP A 17 6.57 -9.16 -27.89
N GLN A 18 6.53 -10.43 -27.47
CA GLN A 18 5.86 -11.51 -28.20
C GLN A 18 4.61 -12.07 -27.48
N LEU A 19 4.61 -12.14 -26.14
CA LEU A 19 3.55 -12.84 -25.41
C LEU A 19 2.46 -11.94 -24.87
N LYS A 20 2.78 -10.69 -24.52
CA LYS A 20 1.79 -9.76 -23.99
C LYS A 20 0.81 -9.27 -25.07
N PRO A 21 -0.51 -9.28 -24.82
CA PRO A 21 -1.46 -8.63 -25.68
C PRO A 21 -1.15 -7.13 -25.84
N HIS A 22 -1.43 -6.57 -27.01
CA HIS A 22 -1.30 -5.13 -27.22
C HIS A 22 -2.28 -4.38 -26.31
N LYS A 23 -1.81 -3.29 -25.69
CA LYS A 23 -2.65 -2.47 -24.80
C LYS A 23 -3.93 -1.99 -25.50
N ALA A 24 -3.80 -1.49 -26.74
CA ALA A 24 -4.95 -1.04 -27.54
C ALA A 24 -6.00 -2.14 -27.76
N PHE A 25 -5.57 -3.40 -27.97
CA PHE A 25 -6.48 -4.54 -28.07
C PHE A 25 -7.21 -4.80 -26.75
N LEU A 26 -6.49 -4.81 -25.63
CA LEU A 26 -7.09 -5.01 -24.30
C LEU A 26 -8.08 -3.89 -23.94
N ASP A 27 -7.81 -2.65 -24.37
CA ASP A 27 -8.71 -1.52 -24.18
C ASP A 27 -10.01 -1.71 -24.99
N GLN A 28 -9.92 -2.14 -26.25
CA GLN A 28 -11.09 -2.50 -27.08
C GLN A 28 -11.90 -3.65 -26.46
N VAL A 29 -11.24 -4.69 -25.95
CA VAL A 29 -11.89 -5.82 -25.26
C VAL A 29 -12.58 -5.34 -23.99
N SER A 30 -11.94 -4.46 -23.21
CA SER A 30 -12.51 -3.90 -21.99
C SER A 30 -13.78 -3.10 -22.29
N GLN A 31 -13.78 -2.29 -23.35
CA GLN A 31 -14.96 -1.57 -23.82
C GLN A 31 -16.08 -2.52 -24.22
N ALA A 32 -15.80 -3.52 -25.08
CA ALA A 32 -16.80 -4.49 -25.52
C ALA A 32 -17.39 -5.30 -24.35
N VAL A 33 -16.55 -5.76 -23.42
CA VAL A 33 -17.00 -6.48 -22.21
C VAL A 33 -17.86 -5.59 -21.31
N ASN A 34 -17.53 -4.30 -21.17
CA ASN A 34 -18.36 -3.36 -20.41
C ASN A 34 -19.72 -3.13 -21.09
N THR A 35 -19.75 -3.04 -22.43
CA THR A 35 -20.99 -2.97 -23.21
C THR A 35 -21.84 -4.22 -22.99
N ILE A 36 -21.25 -5.41 -23.07
CA ILE A 36 -21.96 -6.69 -22.78
C ILE A 36 -22.52 -6.69 -21.36
N CYS A 37 -21.72 -6.29 -20.36
CA CYS A 37 -22.18 -6.22 -18.96
C CYS A 37 -23.36 -5.25 -18.79
N ARG A 38 -23.36 -4.13 -19.53
CA ARG A 38 -24.46 -3.17 -19.53
C ARG A 38 -25.73 -3.78 -20.13
N VAL A 39 -25.64 -4.39 -21.31
CA VAL A 39 -26.78 -5.06 -21.98
C VAL A 39 -27.39 -6.13 -21.06
N LEU A 40 -26.57 -6.96 -20.43
CA LEU A 40 -27.03 -8.01 -19.52
C LEU A 40 -27.81 -7.45 -18.32
N ARG A 41 -27.40 -6.31 -17.77
CA ARG A 41 -28.05 -5.70 -16.60
C ARG A 41 -29.28 -4.88 -16.96
N GLU A 42 -29.21 -4.19 -18.09
CA GLU A 42 -30.21 -3.17 -18.44
C GLU A 42 -31.26 -3.68 -19.40
N LYS A 43 -30.95 -4.62 -20.32
CA LYS A 43 -31.85 -4.99 -21.42
C LYS A 43 -32.33 -6.44 -21.37
N CYS A 44 -31.50 -7.35 -20.88
CA CYS A 44 -31.90 -8.76 -20.77
C CYS A 44 -32.92 -8.97 -19.63
N PHE A 45 -33.88 -9.88 -19.84
CA PHE A 45 -34.86 -10.34 -18.84
C PHE A 45 -35.87 -9.31 -18.33
N GLN A 46 -36.01 -8.14 -18.98
CA GLN A 46 -36.97 -7.10 -18.57
C GLN A 46 -38.44 -7.54 -18.62
N ASN A 47 -38.80 -8.37 -19.61
CA ASN A 47 -40.19 -8.82 -19.84
C ASN A 47 -40.48 -10.21 -19.26
N SER A 48 -39.56 -10.76 -18.44
CA SER A 48 -39.74 -12.10 -17.86
C SER A 48 -40.76 -12.08 -16.72
N THR A 49 -41.76 -12.95 -16.79
CA THR A 49 -42.76 -13.18 -15.73
C THR A 49 -42.14 -13.61 -14.40
N ALA A 50 -40.94 -14.18 -14.42
CA ALA A 50 -40.19 -14.66 -13.25
C ALA A 50 -39.30 -13.58 -12.57
N ARG A 51 -39.32 -12.31 -13.02
CA ARG A 51 -38.51 -11.20 -12.46
C ARG A 51 -37.02 -11.55 -12.27
N VAL A 52 -36.38 -12.17 -13.27
CA VAL A 52 -34.95 -12.51 -13.23
C VAL A 52 -34.11 -11.23 -13.30
N ARG A 53 -33.26 -10.99 -12.29
CA ARG A 53 -32.33 -9.85 -12.25
C ARG A 53 -30.89 -10.34 -12.25
N VAL A 54 -30.02 -9.63 -12.97
CA VAL A 54 -28.57 -9.83 -12.91
C VAL A 54 -28.03 -9.13 -11.65
N LEU A 55 -27.60 -9.92 -10.66
CA LEU A 55 -27.04 -9.44 -9.39
C LEU A 55 -25.67 -8.80 -9.58
N LYS A 56 -24.77 -9.53 -10.26
CA LYS A 56 -23.42 -9.08 -10.61
C LYS A 56 -22.89 -9.85 -11.81
N VAL A 57 -21.88 -9.29 -12.48
CA VAL A 57 -21.17 -9.95 -13.59
C VAL A 57 -19.69 -9.93 -13.26
N ILE A 58 -19.07 -11.09 -13.18
CA ILE A 58 -17.66 -11.26 -12.83
C ILE A 58 -16.88 -11.68 -14.07
N LYS A 59 -15.77 -10.97 -14.32
CA LYS A 59 -14.83 -11.23 -15.41
C LYS A 59 -13.80 -12.26 -14.96
N GLY A 60 -13.98 -13.50 -15.36
CA GLY A 60 -13.06 -14.63 -15.22
C GLY A 60 -12.25 -14.89 -16.51
N GLY A 61 -11.85 -16.15 -16.73
CA GLY A 61 -10.95 -16.50 -17.83
C GLY A 61 -9.54 -15.92 -17.68
N SER A 62 -8.66 -16.16 -18.65
CA SER A 62 -7.31 -15.58 -18.66
C SER A 62 -7.33 -14.05 -18.75
N TYR A 63 -8.33 -13.47 -19.41
CA TYR A 63 -8.58 -12.03 -19.41
C TYR A 63 -8.82 -11.51 -17.99
N GLY A 64 -9.77 -12.12 -17.26
CA GLY A 64 -10.11 -11.74 -15.89
C GLY A 64 -8.96 -11.92 -14.91
N ARG A 65 -8.18 -13.01 -15.04
CA ARG A 65 -7.00 -13.30 -14.20
C ARG A 65 -5.75 -12.47 -14.55
N GLY A 66 -5.81 -11.68 -15.62
CA GLY A 66 -4.67 -10.89 -16.11
C GLY A 66 -3.52 -11.75 -16.64
N THR A 67 -3.83 -12.95 -17.14
CA THR A 67 -2.89 -13.94 -17.70
C THR A 67 -3.18 -14.26 -19.17
N ALA A 68 -3.85 -13.36 -19.88
CA ALA A 68 -4.15 -13.48 -21.32
C ALA A 68 -2.88 -13.41 -22.18
N LEU A 69 -2.80 -14.26 -23.20
CA LEU A 69 -1.70 -14.30 -24.17
C LEU A 69 -2.07 -13.54 -25.45
N ARG A 70 -1.07 -12.97 -26.12
CA ARG A 70 -1.25 -12.38 -27.45
C ARG A 70 -1.75 -13.47 -28.42
N GLY A 71 -2.86 -13.18 -29.09
CA GLY A 71 -3.48 -14.08 -30.06
C GLY A 71 -4.23 -15.28 -29.46
N VAL A 72 -4.17 -15.50 -28.14
CA VAL A 72 -4.92 -16.56 -27.44
C VAL A 72 -5.45 -15.97 -26.13
N CYS A 73 -6.67 -15.46 -26.18
CA CYS A 73 -7.33 -14.82 -25.05
C CYS A 73 -8.72 -15.40 -24.85
N ASP A 74 -9.00 -15.87 -23.64
CA ASP A 74 -10.33 -16.31 -23.20
C ASP A 74 -10.86 -15.37 -22.11
N ALA A 75 -12.16 -15.12 -22.14
CA ALA A 75 -12.86 -14.36 -21.12
C ALA A 75 -14.11 -15.11 -20.65
N ASP A 76 -14.14 -15.50 -19.38
CA ASP A 76 -15.36 -16.05 -18.78
C ASP A 76 -16.18 -14.90 -18.21
N LEU A 77 -17.41 -14.69 -18.70
CA LEU A 77 -18.33 -13.72 -18.12
C LEU A 77 -19.34 -14.48 -17.26
N VAL A 78 -19.12 -14.49 -15.96
CA VAL A 78 -20.00 -15.18 -15.01
C VAL A 78 -21.10 -14.24 -14.56
N VAL A 79 -22.33 -14.57 -14.92
CA VAL A 79 -23.53 -13.76 -14.69
C VAL A 79 -24.30 -14.35 -13.52
N PHE A 80 -24.33 -13.64 -12.40
CA PHE A 80 -25.03 -14.09 -11.20
C PHE A 80 -26.50 -13.67 -11.29
N LEU A 81 -27.41 -14.64 -11.22
CA LEU A 81 -28.85 -14.41 -11.42
C LEU A 81 -29.63 -14.52 -10.11
N SER A 82 -30.58 -13.61 -9.90
CA SER A 82 -31.39 -13.55 -8.67
C SER A 82 -32.34 -14.73 -8.49
N CYS A 83 -32.64 -15.47 -9.56
CA CYS A 83 -33.50 -16.65 -9.54
C CYS A 83 -32.79 -17.90 -9.00
N PHE A 84 -31.45 -17.94 -8.95
CA PHE A 84 -30.71 -19.04 -8.34
C PHE A 84 -30.61 -18.81 -6.83
N LYS A 85 -31.12 -19.76 -6.05
CA LYS A 85 -31.12 -19.78 -4.59
C LYS A 85 -30.25 -20.89 -4.01
N THR A 86 -29.99 -21.93 -4.79
CA THR A 86 -29.14 -23.06 -4.44
C THR A 86 -28.17 -23.38 -5.58
N TYR A 87 -27.15 -24.19 -5.31
CA TYR A 87 -26.24 -24.69 -6.36
C TYR A 87 -27.00 -25.46 -7.45
N ALA A 88 -28.00 -26.26 -7.09
CA ALA A 88 -28.76 -27.09 -8.02
C ALA A 88 -29.52 -26.27 -9.08
N ASP A 89 -29.96 -25.06 -8.74
CA ASP A 89 -30.73 -24.19 -9.64
C ASP A 89 -29.94 -23.81 -10.90
N GLN A 90 -28.61 -23.79 -10.83
CA GLN A 90 -27.74 -23.48 -11.97
C GLN A 90 -27.87 -24.53 -13.10
N TRP A 91 -28.11 -25.80 -12.76
CA TRP A 91 -28.31 -26.88 -13.74
C TRP A 91 -29.75 -26.98 -14.25
N ALA A 92 -30.70 -26.47 -13.47
CA ALA A 92 -32.11 -26.41 -13.85
C ALA A 92 -32.42 -25.25 -14.81
N TRP A 93 -31.46 -24.35 -15.08
CA TRP A 93 -31.67 -23.19 -15.94
C TRP A 93 -31.86 -23.57 -17.42
N PRO A 94 -33.00 -23.22 -18.06
CA PRO A 94 -33.28 -23.58 -19.44
C PRO A 94 -32.26 -22.97 -20.43
N PRO A 95 -31.67 -23.76 -21.34
CA PRO A 95 -30.75 -23.26 -22.37
C PRO A 95 -31.40 -22.24 -23.32
N GLU A 96 -32.73 -22.31 -23.48
CA GLU A 96 -33.54 -21.39 -24.29
C GLU A 96 -33.40 -19.95 -23.84
N ASN A 97 -33.07 -19.70 -22.56
CA ASN A 97 -32.83 -18.36 -22.04
C ASN A 97 -31.58 -17.68 -22.63
N PHE A 98 -30.66 -18.45 -23.24
CA PHE A 98 -29.54 -17.87 -23.99
C PHE A 98 -29.98 -17.25 -25.31
N ALA A 99 -31.14 -17.64 -25.88
CA ALA A 99 -31.66 -17.04 -27.11
C ALA A 99 -31.98 -15.55 -26.90
N GLU A 100 -32.58 -15.19 -25.75
CA GLU A 100 -32.84 -13.80 -25.39
C GLU A 100 -31.54 -13.00 -25.21
N ILE A 101 -30.57 -13.54 -24.46
CA ILE A 101 -29.27 -12.88 -24.28
C ILE A 101 -28.60 -12.65 -25.65
N ARG A 102 -28.63 -13.65 -26.52
CA ARG A 102 -28.07 -13.57 -27.86
C ARG A 102 -28.76 -12.48 -28.68
N ALA A 103 -30.09 -12.46 -28.73
CA ALA A 103 -30.87 -11.47 -29.48
C ALA A 103 -30.55 -10.03 -29.01
N GLN A 104 -30.46 -9.79 -27.71
CA GLN A 104 -30.12 -8.47 -27.16
C GLN A 104 -28.68 -8.05 -27.48
N LEU A 105 -27.73 -8.99 -27.47
CA LEU A 105 -26.34 -8.71 -27.86
C LEU A 105 -26.21 -8.42 -29.36
N GLU A 106 -26.89 -9.19 -30.21
CA GLU A 106 -26.93 -8.96 -31.67
C GLU A 106 -27.56 -7.59 -31.98
N ALA A 107 -28.71 -7.27 -31.38
CA ALA A 107 -29.37 -5.97 -31.53
C ALA A 107 -28.48 -4.81 -31.04
N CYS A 108 -27.73 -5.00 -29.95
CA CYS A 108 -26.79 -3.99 -29.48
C CYS A 108 -25.62 -3.76 -30.46
N TRP A 109 -25.09 -4.84 -31.05
CA TRP A 109 -23.98 -4.74 -32.00
C TRP A 109 -24.39 -4.16 -33.36
N GLN A 110 -25.66 -4.30 -33.75
CA GLN A 110 -26.21 -3.66 -34.95
C GLN A 110 -26.46 -2.16 -34.73
N ASN A 111 -27.02 -1.78 -33.57
CA ASN A 111 -27.40 -0.38 -33.30
C ASN A 111 -26.24 0.49 -32.81
N GLN A 112 -25.16 -0.10 -32.27
CA GLN A 112 -23.99 0.62 -31.77
C GLN A 112 -22.71 -0.02 -32.30
N PRO A 113 -22.08 0.54 -33.35
CA PRO A 113 -20.84 0.00 -33.92
C PRO A 113 -19.76 -0.10 -32.84
N GLN A 114 -19.27 -1.32 -32.60
CA GLN A 114 -18.16 -1.57 -31.69
C GLN A 114 -16.86 -1.73 -32.46
N ALA A 115 -15.73 -1.44 -31.82
CA ALA A 115 -14.40 -1.68 -32.40
C ALA A 115 -14.13 -3.17 -32.68
N LEU A 116 -14.81 -4.07 -31.98
CA LEU A 116 -14.71 -5.52 -32.14
C LEU A 116 -15.94 -6.08 -32.85
N ARG A 117 -15.74 -7.00 -33.80
CA ARG A 117 -16.81 -7.77 -34.43
C ARG A 117 -17.24 -8.90 -33.52
N LEU A 118 -18.55 -9.10 -33.37
CA LEU A 118 -19.15 -10.17 -32.59
C LEU A 118 -19.54 -11.34 -33.50
N HIS A 119 -19.13 -12.55 -33.14
CA HIS A 119 -19.48 -13.78 -33.85
C HIS A 119 -19.89 -14.87 -32.86
N PHE A 120 -21.11 -15.40 -32.97
CA PHE A 120 -21.58 -16.49 -32.10
C PHE A 120 -21.12 -17.84 -32.63
N CYS A 121 -20.62 -18.69 -31.73
CA CYS A 121 -20.29 -20.08 -32.05
C CYS A 121 -21.56 -20.95 -32.01
N PRO A 122 -21.57 -22.14 -32.66
CA PRO A 122 -22.61 -23.13 -32.46
C PRO A 122 -22.80 -23.45 -30.97
N GLN A 123 -24.06 -23.52 -30.51
CA GLN A 123 -24.41 -23.72 -29.11
C GLN A 123 -24.27 -25.21 -28.73
N GLU A 124 -23.05 -25.64 -28.43
CA GLU A 124 -22.75 -27.02 -28.01
C GLU A 124 -22.72 -27.19 -26.47
N ASP A 125 -22.43 -26.12 -25.72
CA ASP A 125 -22.34 -26.11 -24.26
C ASP A 125 -23.69 -25.71 -23.65
N ARG A 126 -24.38 -26.66 -23.01
CA ARG A 126 -25.68 -26.39 -22.36
C ARG A 126 -25.59 -25.31 -21.28
N GLY A 127 -24.42 -25.13 -20.65
CA GLY A 127 -24.21 -24.21 -19.53
C GLY A 127 -23.54 -22.87 -19.88
N ALA A 128 -23.26 -22.60 -21.16
CA ALA A 128 -22.59 -21.37 -21.56
C ALA A 128 -22.99 -20.88 -22.95
N LEU A 129 -23.18 -19.57 -23.10
CA LEU A 129 -23.26 -18.92 -24.41
C LEU A 129 -21.85 -18.53 -24.85
N ARG A 130 -21.37 -19.12 -25.95
CA ARG A 130 -20.01 -18.90 -26.48
C ARG A 130 -20.04 -18.01 -27.72
N PHE A 131 -19.17 -17.01 -27.74
CA PHE A 131 -18.99 -16.11 -28.88
C PHE A 131 -17.57 -15.54 -28.90
N GLN A 132 -17.18 -15.01 -30.05
CA GLN A 132 -15.87 -14.46 -30.32
C GLN A 132 -15.97 -12.96 -30.56
N LEU A 133 -15.02 -12.22 -29.98
CA LEU A 133 -14.82 -10.80 -30.24
C LEU A 133 -13.52 -10.62 -31.02
N MET A 134 -13.62 -10.13 -32.26
CA MET A 134 -12.49 -10.03 -33.19
C MET A 134 -12.16 -8.58 -33.51
N SER A 135 -10.88 -8.21 -33.38
CA SER A 135 -10.34 -6.93 -33.81
C SER A 135 -9.64 -7.06 -35.15
N ALA A 136 -9.86 -6.10 -36.06
CA ALA A 136 -9.09 -5.95 -37.28
C ALA A 136 -7.76 -5.21 -37.05
N THR A 137 -7.74 -4.20 -36.16
CA THR A 137 -6.56 -3.35 -35.90
C THR A 137 -6.48 -2.92 -34.42
N PRO A 138 -5.45 -3.35 -33.67
CA PRO A 138 -4.50 -4.41 -33.99
C PRO A 138 -5.19 -5.80 -34.03
N PRO A 139 -4.71 -6.75 -34.84
CA PRO A 139 -5.34 -8.07 -34.99
C PRO A 139 -5.34 -8.82 -33.66
N GLY A 140 -6.50 -9.34 -33.28
CA GLY A 140 -6.66 -10.11 -32.06
C GLY A 140 -8.08 -10.66 -31.92
N GLN A 141 -8.19 -11.75 -31.16
CA GLN A 141 -9.46 -12.43 -30.91
C GLN A 141 -9.57 -12.75 -29.42
N VAL A 142 -10.78 -12.63 -28.88
CA VAL A 142 -11.14 -13.11 -27.55
C VAL A 142 -12.29 -14.09 -27.68
N ASP A 143 -12.09 -15.31 -27.19
CA ASP A 143 -13.15 -16.30 -27.02
C ASP A 143 -13.86 -16.04 -25.69
N VAL A 144 -15.14 -15.67 -25.75
CA VAL A 144 -15.94 -15.31 -24.59
C VAL A 144 -16.90 -16.45 -24.26
N SER A 145 -16.88 -16.88 -23.00
CA SER A 145 -17.84 -17.84 -22.44
C SER A 145 -18.71 -17.15 -21.40
N LEU A 146 -19.98 -16.93 -21.71
CA LEU A 146 -20.94 -16.34 -20.78
C LEU A 146 -21.67 -17.45 -20.02
N ARG A 147 -21.54 -17.49 -18.69
CA ARG A 147 -22.07 -18.56 -17.83
C ARG A 147 -22.95 -18.01 -16.71
N PRO A 148 -24.22 -18.43 -16.59
CA PRO A 148 -25.03 -18.17 -15.42
C PRO A 148 -24.48 -18.89 -14.17
N ALA A 149 -24.54 -18.27 -13.00
CA ALA A 149 -24.09 -18.89 -11.75
C ALA A 149 -24.88 -18.46 -10.51
N PHE A 150 -24.98 -19.36 -9.54
CA PHE A 150 -25.55 -19.07 -8.21
C PHE A 150 -24.58 -18.20 -7.38
N ASP A 151 -25.07 -17.14 -6.74
CA ASP A 151 -24.24 -16.24 -5.93
C ASP A 151 -24.01 -16.78 -4.51
N ALA A 152 -23.33 -17.93 -4.43
CA ALA A 152 -23.01 -18.59 -3.16
C ALA A 152 -22.19 -17.69 -2.21
N LEU A 153 -21.43 -16.75 -2.75
CA LEU A 153 -20.56 -15.83 -2.00
C LEU A 153 -21.27 -14.55 -1.55
N GLY A 154 -22.41 -14.20 -2.18
CA GLY A 154 -23.11 -12.93 -1.96
C GLY A 154 -22.22 -11.69 -2.18
N GLN A 155 -22.41 -10.66 -1.35
CA GLN A 155 -21.50 -9.52 -1.28
C GLN A 155 -20.25 -9.88 -0.47
N LEU A 156 -19.38 -10.67 -1.07
CA LEU A 156 -18.09 -10.96 -0.47
C LEU A 156 -17.23 -9.69 -0.50
N ARG A 157 -16.87 -9.18 0.68
CA ARG A 157 -15.80 -8.18 0.81
C ARG A 157 -14.53 -8.82 0.25
N SER A 158 -13.71 -8.09 -0.52
CA SER A 158 -12.56 -8.50 -1.39
C SER A 158 -11.48 -9.45 -0.78
N ASP A 159 -11.77 -10.06 0.35
CA ASP A 159 -10.94 -9.92 1.50
C ASP A 159 -11.29 -10.85 2.71
N SER A 160 -12.56 -11.13 2.95
CA SER A 160 -12.97 -12.14 3.94
C SER A 160 -12.86 -13.55 3.35
N LYS A 161 -12.40 -14.53 4.13
CA LYS A 161 -12.60 -15.94 3.77
C LYS A 161 -14.11 -16.20 3.64
N PRO A 162 -14.57 -16.99 2.65
CA PRO A 162 -15.95 -17.44 2.60
C PRO A 162 -16.34 -18.19 3.88
N SER A 163 -17.62 -18.09 4.28
CA SER A 163 -18.15 -18.93 5.37
C SER A 163 -17.92 -20.40 5.04
N SER A 164 -17.46 -21.19 6.00
CA SER A 164 -17.28 -22.63 5.81
C SER A 164 -18.58 -23.36 5.48
N GLN A 165 -19.72 -22.79 5.90
CA GLN A 165 -21.05 -23.29 5.52
C GLN A 165 -21.24 -23.32 3.99
N ILE A 166 -20.70 -22.34 3.25
CA ILE A 166 -20.81 -22.29 1.78
C ILE A 166 -20.16 -23.52 1.14
N TYR A 167 -19.03 -23.94 1.68
CA TYR A 167 -18.30 -25.12 1.23
C TYR A 167 -18.91 -26.42 1.78
N ALA A 168 -19.45 -26.41 3.00
CA ALA A 168 -20.22 -27.53 3.53
C ALA A 168 -21.46 -27.82 2.66
N ASP A 169 -22.19 -26.78 2.28
CA ASP A 169 -23.35 -26.88 1.37
C ASP A 169 -22.93 -27.42 0.00
N LEU A 170 -21.81 -26.92 -0.55
CA LEU A 170 -21.22 -27.42 -1.80
C LEU A 170 -20.84 -28.91 -1.72
N ILE A 171 -20.22 -29.33 -0.62
CA ILE A 171 -19.82 -30.73 -0.42
C ILE A 171 -21.06 -31.61 -0.24
N SER A 172 -22.07 -31.13 0.51
CA SER A 172 -23.33 -31.82 0.76
C SER A 172 -24.19 -31.98 -0.51
N SER A 173 -23.98 -31.13 -1.52
CA SER A 173 -24.71 -31.23 -2.79
C SER A 173 -24.25 -32.43 -3.65
N CYS A 174 -23.26 -33.20 -3.19
CA CYS A 174 -22.76 -34.45 -3.81
C CYS A 174 -22.52 -34.33 -5.33
N SER A 175 -22.16 -33.14 -5.79
CA SER A 175 -22.06 -32.82 -7.21
C SER A 175 -20.69 -33.20 -7.77
N PRO A 176 -20.54 -33.37 -9.09
CA PRO A 176 -19.25 -33.67 -9.70
C PRO A 176 -18.19 -32.62 -9.31
N ALA A 177 -16.94 -33.05 -9.16
CA ALA A 177 -15.84 -32.18 -8.77
C ALA A 177 -15.74 -30.94 -9.69
N GLY A 178 -15.76 -29.74 -9.11
CA GLY A 178 -15.70 -28.48 -9.85
C GLY A 178 -16.95 -28.11 -10.64
N ALA A 179 -18.08 -28.82 -10.48
CA ALA A 179 -19.33 -28.51 -11.19
C ALA A 179 -19.82 -27.06 -10.97
N TYR A 180 -19.57 -26.50 -9.79
CA TYR A 180 -19.95 -25.13 -9.42
C TYR A 180 -18.76 -24.18 -9.32
N ALA A 181 -17.64 -24.51 -9.99
CA ALA A 181 -16.45 -23.69 -10.04
C ALA A 181 -16.72 -22.25 -10.51
N THR A 182 -17.81 -22.00 -11.24
CA THR A 182 -18.26 -20.66 -11.67
C THR A 182 -18.69 -19.78 -10.50
N CYS A 183 -19.31 -20.34 -9.46
CA CYS A 183 -19.75 -19.61 -8.25
C CYS A 183 -18.58 -18.93 -7.54
N PHE A 184 -17.39 -19.53 -7.62
CA PHE A 184 -16.16 -19.07 -6.96
C PHE A 184 -15.20 -18.32 -7.89
N THR A 185 -15.66 -17.90 -9.07
CA THR A 185 -14.82 -17.22 -10.07
C THR A 185 -14.17 -15.95 -9.54
N GLU A 186 -14.84 -15.23 -8.65
CA GLU A 186 -14.29 -14.05 -7.97
C GLU A 186 -13.04 -14.39 -7.15
N LEU A 187 -13.11 -15.41 -6.30
CA LEU A 187 -11.97 -15.90 -5.51
C LEU A 187 -10.83 -16.37 -6.41
N ARG A 188 -11.14 -17.10 -7.47
CA ARG A 188 -10.17 -17.61 -8.45
C ARG A 188 -9.46 -16.48 -9.18
N ARG A 189 -10.22 -15.49 -9.64
CA ARG A 189 -9.72 -14.27 -10.29
C ARG A 189 -8.75 -13.57 -9.35
N ASP A 190 -9.18 -13.33 -8.11
CA ASP A 190 -8.42 -12.54 -7.15
C ASP A 190 -7.14 -13.25 -6.70
N PHE A 191 -7.17 -14.59 -6.54
CA PHE A 191 -6.00 -15.39 -6.21
C PHE A 191 -4.83 -15.19 -7.19
N VAL A 192 -5.12 -15.05 -8.49
CA VAL A 192 -4.10 -14.81 -9.54
C VAL A 192 -3.85 -13.31 -9.75
N ASN A 193 -4.88 -12.47 -9.64
CA ASN A 193 -4.76 -11.06 -9.98
C ASN A 193 -3.88 -10.25 -9.04
N ILE A 194 -3.85 -10.60 -7.76
CA ILE A 194 -3.05 -9.90 -6.74
C ILE A 194 -1.54 -10.19 -6.85
N ARG A 195 -1.13 -11.09 -7.75
CA ARG A 195 0.27 -11.53 -7.85
C ARG A 195 1.15 -10.52 -8.59
N PRO A 196 2.46 -10.45 -8.26
CA PRO A 196 3.38 -9.49 -8.88
C PRO A 196 3.39 -9.58 -10.41
N CYS A 197 3.58 -8.44 -11.08
CA CYS A 197 3.60 -8.38 -12.55
C CYS A 197 4.62 -9.35 -13.16
N LYS A 198 5.79 -9.53 -12.53
CA LYS A 198 6.83 -10.44 -13.02
C LYS A 198 6.43 -11.92 -12.88
N LEU A 199 5.65 -12.28 -11.86
CA LEU A 199 5.05 -13.62 -11.76
C LEU A 199 4.04 -13.85 -12.88
N LYS A 200 3.21 -12.86 -13.21
CA LYS A 200 2.31 -12.96 -14.36
C LYS A 200 3.09 -13.14 -15.67
N HIS A 201 4.27 -12.51 -15.83
CA HIS A 201 5.13 -12.74 -17.00
C HIS A 201 5.63 -14.18 -17.07
N LEU A 202 6.02 -14.77 -15.93
CA LEU A 202 6.38 -16.18 -15.85
C LEU A 202 5.18 -17.08 -16.21
N ILE A 203 3.97 -16.77 -15.73
CA ILE A 203 2.75 -17.50 -16.10
C ILE A 203 2.52 -17.42 -17.61
N LEU A 204 2.66 -16.24 -18.25
CA LEU A 204 2.55 -16.12 -19.70
C LEU A 204 3.58 -16.99 -20.43
N LEU A 205 4.82 -17.04 -19.95
CA LEU A 205 5.88 -17.87 -20.51
C LEU A 205 5.54 -19.37 -20.44
N VAL A 206 5.07 -19.84 -19.28
CA VAL A 206 4.64 -21.23 -19.06
C VAL A 206 3.43 -21.58 -19.92
N LYS A 207 2.44 -20.68 -20.02
CA LYS A 207 1.26 -20.87 -20.88
C LYS A 207 1.65 -20.93 -22.36
N HIS A 208 2.58 -20.08 -22.80
CA HIS A 208 3.08 -20.11 -24.16
C HIS A 208 3.82 -21.42 -24.47
N TRP A 209 4.68 -21.89 -23.55
CA TRP A 209 5.32 -23.19 -23.66
C TRP A 209 4.30 -24.33 -23.75
N TYR A 210 3.28 -24.34 -22.88
CA TYR A 210 2.20 -25.31 -22.94
C TYR A 210 1.48 -25.32 -24.30
N LEU A 211 1.20 -24.14 -24.87
CA LEU A 211 0.59 -24.04 -26.20
C LEU A 211 1.51 -24.55 -27.32
N LEU A 212 2.83 -24.39 -27.18
CA LEU A 212 3.78 -24.98 -28.14
C LEU A 212 3.73 -26.51 -28.06
N VAL A 213 3.72 -27.08 -26.86
CA VAL A 213 3.58 -28.52 -26.64
C VAL A 213 2.26 -29.03 -27.22
N TRP A 214 1.15 -28.34 -26.94
CA TRP A 214 -0.16 -28.69 -27.48
C TRP A 214 -0.18 -28.71 -29.02
N LYS A 215 0.46 -27.73 -29.67
CA LYS A 215 0.57 -27.67 -31.14
C LYS A 215 1.46 -28.76 -31.75
N LEU A 216 2.41 -29.30 -30.99
CA LEU A 216 3.32 -30.36 -31.44
C LEU A 216 2.68 -31.76 -31.40
N GLN A 217 1.51 -31.90 -30.76
CA GLN A 217 0.84 -33.19 -30.63
C GLN A 217 0.07 -33.57 -31.89
N SER A 218 0.45 -34.69 -32.50
CA SER A 218 -0.24 -35.29 -33.64
C SER A 218 -1.46 -36.14 -33.25
N LYS A 219 -1.60 -36.49 -31.96
CA LYS A 219 -2.69 -37.31 -31.41
C LYS A 219 -3.58 -36.47 -30.48
N LYS A 220 -4.90 -36.68 -30.50
CA LYS A 220 -5.91 -36.04 -29.61
C LYS A 220 -5.76 -36.45 -28.12
N ALA A 221 -4.55 -36.41 -27.56
CA ALA A 221 -4.34 -36.62 -26.14
C ALA A 221 -4.88 -35.42 -25.36
N SER A 222 -5.65 -35.67 -24.29
CA SER A 222 -6.14 -34.60 -23.43
C SER A 222 -4.99 -34.12 -22.54
N LEU A 223 -4.52 -32.90 -22.73
CA LEU A 223 -3.54 -32.30 -21.83
C LEU A 223 -4.22 -31.76 -20.56
N PRO A 224 -3.48 -31.63 -19.44
CA PRO A 224 -3.96 -30.96 -18.23
C PRO A 224 -4.48 -29.53 -18.49
N PRO A 225 -5.45 -29.02 -17.72
CA PRO A 225 -5.99 -27.70 -17.96
C PRO A 225 -4.89 -26.65 -17.77
N VAL A 226 -4.87 -25.61 -18.63
CA VAL A 226 -3.89 -24.52 -18.54
C VAL A 226 -3.87 -23.88 -17.14
N TYR A 227 -5.02 -23.83 -16.48
CA TYR A 227 -5.17 -23.33 -15.12
C TYR A 227 -4.34 -24.11 -14.08
N ALA A 228 -4.14 -25.43 -14.25
CA ALA A 228 -3.27 -26.21 -13.38
C ALA A 228 -1.81 -25.75 -13.46
N LEU A 229 -1.35 -25.32 -14.64
CA LEU A 229 -0.01 -24.77 -14.83
C LEU A 229 0.11 -23.33 -14.31
N GLU A 230 -0.96 -22.53 -14.37
CA GLU A 230 -1.01 -21.22 -13.69
C GLU A 230 -0.81 -21.41 -12.17
N LEU A 231 -1.52 -22.37 -11.56
CA LEU A 231 -1.39 -22.71 -10.14
C LEU A 231 -0.01 -23.29 -9.78
N LEU A 232 0.52 -24.20 -10.59
CA LEU A 232 1.85 -24.77 -10.36
C LEU A 232 2.95 -23.71 -10.45
N THR A 233 2.81 -22.73 -11.34
CA THR A 233 3.72 -21.59 -11.44
C THR A 233 3.67 -20.70 -10.19
N ILE A 234 2.47 -20.45 -9.66
CA ILE A 234 2.30 -19.72 -8.41
C ILE A 234 2.94 -20.50 -7.26
N TYR A 235 2.72 -21.81 -7.17
CA TYR A 235 3.33 -22.67 -6.16
C TYR A 235 4.86 -22.64 -6.21
N ALA A 236 5.44 -22.79 -7.41
CA ALA A 236 6.89 -22.73 -7.62
C ALA A 236 7.49 -21.41 -7.11
N TRP A 237 6.83 -20.29 -7.43
CA TRP A 237 7.27 -18.98 -6.98
C TRP A 237 7.09 -18.77 -5.47
N GLU A 238 5.95 -19.16 -4.90
CA GLU A 238 5.68 -19.01 -3.45
C GLU A 238 6.66 -19.83 -2.60
N ARG A 239 7.02 -21.04 -3.04
CA ARG A 239 7.89 -21.94 -2.29
C ARG A 239 9.38 -21.72 -2.55
N GLY A 240 9.76 -21.33 -3.77
CA GLY A 240 11.17 -21.22 -4.17
C GLY A 240 11.73 -19.80 -4.20
N CYS A 241 10.89 -18.77 -4.31
CA CYS A 241 11.35 -17.39 -4.51
C CYS A 241 10.72 -16.37 -3.56
N GLY A 242 9.41 -16.19 -3.60
CA GLY A 242 8.65 -15.23 -2.80
C GLY A 242 8.95 -13.74 -3.06
N LYS A 243 9.83 -13.40 -4.02
CA LYS A 243 10.27 -12.03 -4.30
C LYS A 243 9.57 -11.46 -5.54
N GLU A 244 9.31 -10.15 -5.55
CA GLU A 244 8.73 -9.45 -6.71
C GLU A 244 9.69 -9.38 -7.92
N LYS A 245 10.99 -9.31 -7.65
CA LYS A 245 12.05 -9.34 -8.67
C LYS A 245 12.77 -10.68 -8.60
N PHE A 246 12.76 -11.40 -9.71
CA PHE A 246 13.46 -12.68 -9.87
C PHE A 246 13.86 -12.88 -11.34
N ASN A 247 14.73 -13.84 -11.59
CA ASN A 247 15.11 -14.24 -12.94
C ASN A 247 14.04 -15.17 -13.52
N ILE A 248 13.41 -14.78 -14.63
CA ILE A 248 12.30 -15.54 -15.21
C ILE A 248 12.75 -16.93 -15.72
N ALA A 249 14.03 -17.09 -16.08
CA ALA A 249 14.60 -18.37 -16.49
C ALA A 249 14.64 -19.38 -15.33
N GLU A 250 15.05 -18.94 -14.13
CA GLU A 250 15.08 -19.79 -12.93
C GLU A 250 13.66 -20.25 -12.57
N GLY A 251 12.70 -19.32 -12.61
CA GLY A 251 11.30 -19.65 -12.37
C GLY A 251 10.73 -20.61 -13.40
N PHE A 252 11.04 -20.40 -14.69
CA PHE A 252 10.57 -21.28 -15.76
C PHE A 252 11.17 -22.68 -15.63
N GLN A 253 12.47 -22.78 -15.34
CA GLN A 253 13.15 -24.04 -15.08
C GLN A 253 12.56 -24.79 -13.89
N THR A 254 12.24 -24.06 -12.81
CA THR A 254 11.62 -24.62 -11.60
C THR A 254 10.27 -25.25 -11.93
N VAL A 255 9.43 -24.57 -12.72
CA VAL A 255 8.11 -25.10 -13.14
C VAL A 255 8.28 -26.36 -13.99
N LEU A 256 9.20 -26.38 -14.95
CA LEU A 256 9.49 -27.56 -15.75
C LEU A 256 10.01 -28.73 -14.89
N GLY A 257 10.86 -28.46 -13.91
CA GLY A 257 11.35 -29.47 -12.96
C GLY A 257 10.24 -30.06 -12.08
N LEU A 258 9.26 -29.25 -11.67
CA LEU A 258 8.07 -29.73 -10.97
C LEU A 258 7.20 -30.61 -11.88
N LEU A 259 7.06 -30.26 -13.17
CA LEU A 259 6.34 -31.07 -14.15
C LEU A 259 7.02 -32.43 -14.40
N GLN A 260 8.36 -32.50 -14.43
CA GLN A 260 9.06 -33.79 -14.49
C GLN A 260 8.79 -34.68 -13.27
N ASN A 261 8.50 -34.06 -12.12
CA ASN A 261 8.22 -34.75 -10.86
C ASN A 261 6.72 -34.74 -10.52
N TYR A 262 5.84 -34.67 -11.52
CA TYR A 262 4.40 -34.48 -11.31
C TYR A 262 3.78 -35.56 -10.39
N GLN A 263 4.30 -36.79 -10.45
CA GLN A 263 3.88 -37.93 -9.62
C GLN A 263 4.10 -37.71 -8.12
N LYS A 264 4.82 -36.66 -7.71
CA LYS A 264 5.04 -36.28 -6.30
C LYS A 264 4.28 -35.00 -5.92
N LEU A 265 3.56 -34.37 -6.85
CA LEU A 265 2.93 -33.07 -6.61
C LEU A 265 1.64 -33.22 -5.78
N CYS A 266 1.67 -32.60 -4.60
CA CYS A 266 0.53 -32.41 -3.73
C CYS A 266 0.47 -30.92 -3.37
N VAL A 267 -0.39 -30.18 -4.07
CA VAL A 267 -0.46 -28.72 -4.03
C VAL A 267 -1.86 -28.29 -3.61
N TYR A 268 -1.93 -27.45 -2.58
CA TYR A 268 -3.17 -26.85 -2.08
C TYR A 268 -2.87 -25.54 -1.36
N TRP A 269 -3.91 -24.77 -1.09
CA TRP A 269 -3.85 -23.51 -0.34
C TRP A 269 -4.99 -23.43 0.68
N GLU A 270 -4.69 -22.94 1.88
CA GLU A 270 -5.72 -22.66 2.90
C GLU A 270 -6.17 -21.19 2.88
N VAL A 271 -6.28 -20.63 1.67
CA VAL A 271 -6.62 -19.21 1.48
C VAL A 271 -8.11 -18.96 1.66
N ASN A 272 -8.97 -19.83 1.13
CA ASN A 272 -10.44 -19.68 1.21
C ASN A 272 -11.12 -20.75 2.07
N TYR A 273 -10.51 -21.94 2.21
CA TYR A 273 -10.96 -23.04 3.07
C TYR A 273 -9.79 -23.50 3.97
N SER A 274 -10.04 -24.31 4.99
CA SER A 274 -8.99 -24.78 5.93
C SER A 274 -9.23 -26.20 6.45
N PHE A 275 -8.15 -26.91 6.78
CA PHE A 275 -8.19 -28.24 7.40
C PHE A 275 -8.61 -28.19 8.88
N GLU A 276 -8.57 -27.02 9.50
CA GLU A 276 -8.97 -26.80 10.90
C GLU A 276 -10.49 -26.68 11.05
N ASP A 277 -11.22 -26.47 9.95
CA ASP A 277 -12.68 -26.38 9.98
C ASP A 277 -13.31 -27.77 10.16
N GLU A 278 -14.20 -27.90 11.14
CA GLU A 278 -14.80 -29.19 11.51
C GLU A 278 -15.69 -29.78 10.41
N ALA A 279 -16.37 -28.93 9.63
CA ALA A 279 -17.30 -29.37 8.60
C ALA A 279 -16.60 -29.82 7.32
N ILE A 280 -15.54 -29.10 6.90
CA ILE A 280 -14.87 -29.36 5.61
C ILE A 280 -13.48 -30.02 5.74
N GLY A 281 -12.86 -29.96 6.93
CA GLY A 281 -11.54 -30.54 7.19
C GLY A 281 -11.41 -32.03 6.88
N PRO A 282 -12.39 -32.88 7.26
CA PRO A 282 -12.39 -34.31 6.88
C PRO A 282 -12.40 -34.53 5.36
N PHE A 283 -13.17 -33.72 4.62
CA PHE A 283 -13.22 -33.77 3.15
C PHE A 283 -11.89 -33.35 2.52
N LEU A 284 -11.25 -32.28 3.01
CA LEU A 284 -9.93 -31.89 2.52
C LEU A 284 -8.87 -32.99 2.76
N ARG A 285 -8.91 -33.66 3.92
CA ARG A 285 -8.03 -34.80 4.19
C ARG A 285 -8.30 -35.98 3.25
N SER A 286 -9.53 -36.18 2.80
CA SER A 286 -9.85 -37.22 1.80
C SER A 286 -9.30 -36.85 0.41
N GLN A 287 -9.34 -35.56 0.02
CA GLN A 287 -8.71 -35.07 -1.20
C GLN A 287 -7.20 -35.35 -1.21
N LEU A 288 -6.51 -35.14 -0.09
CA LEU A 288 -5.06 -35.37 0.01
C LEU A 288 -4.62 -36.81 -0.23
N LYS A 289 -5.54 -37.78 -0.09
CA LYS A 289 -5.31 -39.22 -0.35
C LYS A 289 -5.43 -39.61 -1.82
N LYS A 290 -5.89 -38.71 -2.70
CA LYS A 290 -6.02 -38.96 -4.14
C LYS A 290 -4.66 -39.18 -4.82
N PRO A 291 -4.62 -39.90 -5.95
CA PRO A 291 -3.43 -40.07 -6.77
C PRO A 291 -2.81 -38.73 -7.17
N ARG A 292 -1.49 -38.72 -7.38
CA ARG A 292 -0.75 -37.54 -7.82
C ARG A 292 -0.79 -37.43 -9.36
N PRO A 293 -0.75 -36.22 -9.94
CA PRO A 293 -0.61 -34.92 -9.28
C PRO A 293 -1.94 -34.46 -8.68
N LEU A 294 -1.92 -34.04 -7.41
CA LEU A 294 -3.05 -33.39 -6.76
C LEU A 294 -2.77 -31.89 -6.76
N ILE A 295 -3.62 -31.11 -7.42
CA ILE A 295 -3.55 -29.64 -7.42
C ILE A 295 -4.95 -29.13 -7.11
N LEU A 296 -5.19 -28.76 -5.85
CA LEU A 296 -6.51 -28.30 -5.42
C LEU A 296 -6.72 -26.83 -5.79
N ASP A 297 -7.87 -26.50 -6.41
CA ASP A 297 -8.21 -25.12 -6.74
C ASP A 297 -8.32 -24.30 -5.46
N PRO A 298 -7.55 -23.21 -5.27
CA PRO A 298 -7.64 -22.37 -4.08
C PRO A 298 -9.04 -21.78 -3.83
N ALA A 299 -9.91 -21.73 -4.85
CA ALA A 299 -11.27 -21.20 -4.74
C ALA A 299 -12.35 -22.25 -4.44
N ASP A 300 -12.12 -23.51 -4.83
CA ASP A 300 -13.10 -24.61 -4.76
C ASP A 300 -12.42 -25.89 -4.20
N PRO A 301 -12.72 -26.29 -2.95
CA PRO A 301 -12.08 -27.44 -2.31
C PRO A 301 -12.48 -28.79 -2.93
N THR A 302 -13.51 -28.81 -3.79
CA THR A 302 -13.95 -30.03 -4.48
C THR A 302 -13.19 -30.25 -5.79
N TRP A 303 -12.59 -29.19 -6.34
CA TRP A 303 -11.97 -29.22 -7.66
C TRP A 303 -10.48 -29.48 -7.59
N ASP A 304 -10.11 -30.74 -7.78
CA ASP A 304 -8.74 -31.12 -8.10
C ASP A 304 -8.47 -30.85 -9.59
N VAL A 305 -7.76 -29.76 -9.89
CA VAL A 305 -7.40 -29.40 -11.27
C VAL A 305 -6.24 -30.24 -11.80
N GLY A 306 -5.56 -30.99 -10.93
CA GLY A 306 -4.51 -31.94 -11.29
C GLY A 306 -5.05 -33.26 -11.82
N HIS A 307 -6.26 -33.66 -11.37
CA HIS A 307 -6.84 -34.95 -11.68
C HIS A 307 -8.18 -34.82 -12.43
N SER A 308 -8.13 -34.94 -13.76
CA SER A 308 -9.32 -35.25 -14.55
C SER A 308 -9.04 -36.44 -15.48
N GLN A 309 -10.05 -37.29 -15.67
CA GLN A 309 -9.89 -38.56 -16.37
C GLN A 309 -9.30 -38.38 -17.78
N GLY A 310 -8.26 -39.14 -18.12
CA GLY A 310 -7.66 -39.18 -19.45
C GLY A 310 -6.57 -38.14 -19.75
N GLN A 311 -6.04 -37.43 -18.74
CA GLN A 311 -5.00 -36.41 -18.95
C GLN A 311 -3.55 -36.93 -18.94
N CYS A 312 -2.78 -36.56 -19.96
CA CYS A 312 -1.40 -37.04 -20.16
C CYS A 312 -0.35 -36.10 -19.54
N TRP A 313 -0.21 -36.11 -18.20
CA TRP A 313 0.89 -35.42 -17.52
C TRP A 313 2.27 -35.92 -17.92
N ASP A 314 2.40 -37.21 -18.27
CA ASP A 314 3.65 -37.81 -18.78
C ASP A 314 4.19 -37.09 -20.02
N LEU A 315 3.30 -36.66 -20.90
CA LEU A 315 3.68 -35.96 -22.13
C LEU A 315 4.21 -34.55 -21.82
N LEU A 316 3.61 -33.84 -20.87
CA LEU A 316 4.16 -32.58 -20.37
C LEU A 316 5.50 -32.78 -19.67
N ALA A 317 5.67 -33.87 -18.92
CA ALA A 317 6.91 -34.20 -18.23
C ALA A 317 8.05 -34.51 -19.21
N GLN A 318 7.75 -35.27 -20.28
CA GLN A 318 8.69 -35.58 -21.35
C GLN A 318 9.12 -34.31 -22.08
N GLU A 319 8.17 -33.48 -22.50
CA GLU A 319 8.45 -32.21 -23.18
C GLU A 319 9.16 -31.20 -22.26
N ALA A 320 8.87 -31.21 -20.97
CA ALA A 320 9.60 -30.42 -19.98
C ALA A 320 11.08 -30.86 -19.92
N GLY A 321 11.34 -32.17 -19.94
CA GLY A 321 12.70 -32.71 -20.02
C GLY A 321 13.46 -32.29 -21.28
N THR A 322 12.81 -32.32 -22.43
CA THR A 322 13.38 -31.83 -23.69
C THR A 322 13.67 -30.33 -23.62
N CYS A 323 12.72 -29.54 -23.10
CA CYS A 323 12.82 -28.08 -22.97
C CYS A 323 13.96 -27.65 -22.04
N LEU A 324 14.22 -28.40 -20.95
CA LEU A 324 15.34 -28.13 -20.03
C LEU A 324 16.72 -28.21 -20.70
N SER A 325 16.82 -28.82 -21.88
CA SER A 325 18.03 -28.88 -22.68
C SER A 325 18.19 -27.73 -23.68
N CYS A 326 17.22 -26.81 -23.77
CA CYS A 326 17.23 -25.69 -24.71
C CYS A 326 18.06 -24.48 -24.23
N LEU A 327 18.34 -23.55 -25.17
CA LEU A 327 19.14 -22.35 -24.91
C LEU A 327 18.54 -21.43 -23.85
N CYS A 328 17.24 -21.53 -23.57
CA CYS A 328 16.55 -20.74 -22.54
C CYS A 328 17.08 -20.96 -21.11
N PHE A 329 17.92 -21.98 -20.89
CA PHE A 329 18.55 -22.27 -19.60
C PHE A 329 20.08 -22.25 -19.65
N VAL A 330 20.68 -21.74 -20.73
CA VAL A 330 22.15 -21.66 -20.91
C VAL A 330 22.58 -20.20 -20.85
N GLN A 331 23.41 -19.86 -19.87
CA GLN A 331 23.94 -18.51 -19.66
C GLN A 331 25.04 -18.17 -20.68
N GLY A 332 25.43 -16.89 -20.75
CA GLY A 332 26.43 -16.41 -21.71
C GLY A 332 27.84 -17.00 -21.51
N ASP A 333 28.11 -17.55 -20.33
CA ASP A 333 29.34 -18.27 -19.97
C ASP A 333 29.23 -19.80 -20.18
N GLY A 334 28.11 -20.28 -20.72
CA GLY A 334 27.82 -21.71 -20.92
C GLY A 334 27.29 -22.43 -19.67
N SER A 335 27.21 -21.76 -18.52
CA SER A 335 26.66 -22.34 -17.30
C SER A 335 25.14 -22.53 -17.38
N ARG A 336 24.61 -23.55 -16.68
CA ARG A 336 23.16 -23.78 -16.62
C ARG A 336 22.52 -22.93 -15.53
N VAL A 337 21.37 -22.33 -15.86
CA VAL A 337 20.48 -21.71 -14.88
C VAL A 337 20.13 -22.74 -13.81
N GLN A 338 20.02 -22.31 -12.55
CA GLN A 338 19.66 -23.18 -11.43
C GLN A 338 18.18 -22.98 -11.10
N PRO A 339 17.40 -24.06 -10.89
CA PRO A 339 16.04 -23.93 -10.41
C PRO A 339 16.02 -23.44 -8.95
N TRP A 340 14.89 -22.92 -8.50
CA TRP A 340 14.69 -22.61 -7.09
C TRP A 340 14.57 -23.89 -6.26
N ASP A 341 14.99 -23.81 -5.00
CA ASP A 341 14.84 -24.90 -4.05
C ASP A 341 13.37 -24.96 -3.57
N VAL A 342 12.61 -25.89 -4.14
CA VAL A 342 11.20 -26.11 -3.82
C VAL A 342 11.07 -27.47 -3.13
N LEU A 343 10.73 -27.47 -1.84
CA LEU A 343 10.45 -28.69 -1.07
C LEU A 343 9.25 -29.43 -1.68
N VAL A 344 9.50 -30.53 -2.38
CA VAL A 344 8.47 -31.49 -2.80
C VAL A 344 8.28 -32.48 -1.66
N SER A 345 7.09 -32.49 -1.06
CA SER A 345 6.76 -33.18 0.19
C SER A 345 7.08 -34.69 0.17
N SER A 346 8.28 -35.06 0.60
CA SER A 346 8.64 -36.44 0.98
C SER A 346 9.06 -36.58 2.47
N LYS A 347 9.07 -35.48 3.24
CA LYS A 347 9.46 -35.47 4.66
C LYS A 347 8.48 -34.70 5.56
N ILE A 348 7.27 -35.24 5.75
CA ILE A 348 6.47 -34.92 6.94
C ILE A 348 6.90 -35.90 8.03
N LYS A 349 7.99 -35.58 8.75
CA LYS A 349 8.27 -36.22 10.05
C LYS A 349 8.77 -35.27 11.15
N ASN A 350 9.08 -33.99 10.90
CA ASN A 350 9.65 -33.12 11.95
C ASN A 350 9.05 -31.71 12.01
N LEU A 351 7.75 -31.59 12.28
CA LEU A 351 7.20 -30.40 12.94
C LEU A 351 6.17 -30.80 14.00
N ARG A 352 6.66 -31.14 15.18
CA ARG A 352 5.95 -30.92 16.45
C ARG A 352 6.91 -30.26 17.43
N LYS A 353 6.59 -29.02 17.82
CA LYS A 353 6.61 -28.55 19.22
C LYS A 353 6.11 -27.10 19.30
N THR A 354 4.84 -26.94 19.66
CA THR A 354 4.46 -26.33 20.95
C THR A 354 2.98 -26.63 21.27
N THR A 355 2.79 -27.51 22.27
CA THR A 355 1.66 -27.68 23.25
C THR A 355 0.22 -27.83 22.71
N LEU A 356 -0.60 -28.83 23.03
CA LEU A 356 -0.72 -29.76 24.18
C LEU A 356 -1.52 -31.03 23.75
N PHE A 357 -1.48 -32.07 24.60
CA PHE A 357 -2.08 -33.41 24.52
C PHE A 357 -1.24 -34.54 23.88
N GLN A 358 -0.44 -35.14 24.76
CA GLN A 358 -0.05 -36.55 24.79
C GLN A 358 -1.29 -37.41 25.08
N SER A 359 -1.45 -38.58 24.44
CA SER A 359 -1.81 -39.87 25.08
C SER A 359 -2.21 -40.93 24.05
N LEU A 360 -1.72 -42.15 24.31
CA LEU A 360 -2.17 -43.48 23.85
C LEU A 360 -1.50 -44.09 22.60
N LEU A 361 -0.63 -45.06 22.92
CA LEU A 361 -0.33 -46.34 22.24
C LEU A 361 0.83 -46.39 21.24
N ASP A 362 2.01 -46.74 21.78
CA ASP A 362 2.99 -47.69 21.21
C ASP A 362 2.62 -49.12 21.70
N PRO A 363 3.23 -50.25 21.24
CA PRO A 363 4.49 -50.38 20.47
C PRO A 363 4.51 -51.41 19.31
N GLY A 364 5.62 -51.49 18.57
CA GLY A 364 6.22 -52.76 18.11
C GLY A 364 6.88 -52.76 16.69
N PRO A 365 8.01 -53.47 16.46
CA PRO A 365 9.14 -53.03 15.61
C PRO A 365 9.51 -53.98 14.44
N GLU A 366 10.74 -53.82 13.88
CA GLU A 366 11.51 -54.65 12.91
C GLU A 366 11.57 -54.08 11.46
N ASP A 367 12.68 -54.10 10.69
CA ASP A 367 14.07 -54.50 10.91
C ASP A 367 15.02 -53.86 9.86
N LYS A 368 16.33 -54.07 10.04
CA LYS A 368 17.51 -53.61 9.26
C LYS A 368 17.54 -54.15 7.79
N VAL A 369 18.35 -53.64 6.85
CA VAL A 369 19.76 -54.09 6.60
C VAL A 369 20.49 -53.23 5.54
N GLU A 370 21.79 -53.08 5.82
CA GLU A 370 23.05 -52.66 5.15
C GLU A 370 23.23 -52.60 3.60
N GLU A 371 23.95 -51.53 3.18
CA GLU A 371 25.17 -51.38 2.33
C GLU A 371 25.66 -52.51 1.37
N PRO A 372 26.47 -52.24 0.29
CA PRO A 372 27.79 -51.61 0.40
C PRO A 372 28.40 -50.82 -0.81
N VAL A 373 29.60 -50.32 -0.50
CA VAL A 373 30.59 -49.40 -1.10
C VAL A 373 31.43 -49.91 -2.30
N LYS A 374 31.95 -48.99 -3.15
CA LYS A 374 33.38 -48.85 -3.63
C LYS A 374 33.53 -47.70 -4.65
N MET A 375 34.34 -46.65 -4.39
CA MET A 375 35.78 -46.45 -4.72
C MET A 375 36.10 -46.52 -6.23
N GLU A 376 36.92 -45.69 -6.90
CA GLU A 376 37.92 -44.66 -6.53
C GLU A 376 38.42 -43.92 -7.81
N ARG A 377 39.01 -42.71 -7.64
CA ARG A 377 40.14 -42.05 -8.39
C ARG A 377 40.06 -41.80 -9.92
N GLY A 378 40.59 -40.73 -10.52
CA GLY A 378 41.34 -39.53 -10.09
C GLY A 378 42.06 -38.87 -11.31
N LYS A 379 42.18 -37.52 -11.30
CA LYS A 379 43.28 -36.60 -11.77
C LYS A 379 44.04 -36.89 -13.12
N ALA A 380 44.50 -35.95 -13.95
CA ALA A 380 44.71 -34.49 -13.91
C ALA A 380 45.26 -33.92 -15.26
N LYS A 381 45.17 -32.57 -15.41
CA LYS A 381 46.14 -31.59 -15.99
C LYS A 381 46.43 -31.45 -17.51
N ASN A 382 46.31 -30.18 -17.95
CA ASN A 382 47.31 -29.29 -18.60
C ASN A 382 47.06 -28.66 -20.00
N ASN A 383 47.41 -27.37 -20.03
CA ASN A 383 47.44 -26.29 -21.04
C ASN A 383 48.19 -26.48 -22.39
N GLY A 384 47.90 -25.56 -23.34
CA GLY A 384 48.77 -25.05 -24.42
C GLY A 384 48.01 -24.93 -25.77
N SER A 385 47.58 -23.78 -26.30
CA SER A 385 48.24 -22.59 -26.93
C SER A 385 48.81 -22.78 -28.36
N PHE A 386 48.58 -21.75 -29.22
CA PHE A 386 49.36 -21.31 -30.42
C PHE A 386 49.05 -22.05 -31.77
N VAL A 387 48.98 -21.49 -33.03
CA VAL A 387 49.46 -20.27 -33.76
C VAL A 387 48.71 -20.09 -35.13
N ASN A 388 48.59 -18.83 -35.64
CA ASN A 388 48.51 -18.20 -37.02
C ASN A 388 47.87 -18.93 -38.26
N SER A 389 47.29 -18.27 -39.29
CA SER A 389 47.90 -17.25 -40.20
C SER A 389 46.92 -16.63 -41.24
N ILE A 390 47.29 -15.42 -41.71
CA ILE A 390 46.79 -14.43 -42.72
C ILE A 390 47.12 -14.89 -44.19
N PRO A 391 46.52 -14.43 -45.36
CA PRO A 391 46.60 -13.04 -45.95
C PRO A 391 45.49 -12.53 -46.93
N LYS A 392 45.14 -11.22 -46.90
CA LYS A 392 45.48 -10.03 -47.77
C LYS A 392 44.58 -9.75 -49.02
N CYS A 393 44.19 -8.47 -49.13
CA CYS A 393 43.58 -7.74 -50.28
C CYS A 393 44.61 -7.32 -51.36
N PRO A 394 44.25 -6.67 -52.50
CA PRO A 394 44.11 -5.18 -52.62
C PRO A 394 43.06 -4.74 -53.72
N ASP A 395 42.69 -3.47 -54.01
CA ASP A 395 43.40 -2.25 -54.46
C ASP A 395 42.46 -1.00 -54.30
N SER A 396 42.89 0.18 -53.82
CA SER A 396 43.65 1.31 -54.44
C SER A 396 42.76 2.30 -55.24
N SER A 397 42.92 3.63 -55.30
CA SER A 397 43.78 4.65 -54.67
C SER A 397 43.33 6.05 -55.17
N ASN A 398 43.53 7.16 -54.41
CA ASN A 398 44.43 8.26 -54.83
C ASN A 398 44.61 9.44 -53.82
N ARG A 399 45.82 9.99 -53.91
CA ARG A 399 46.57 11.06 -53.18
C ARG A 399 46.11 12.50 -53.55
N LYS A 400 46.56 13.66 -53.04
CA LYS A 400 47.36 14.28 -51.93
C LYS A 400 47.18 15.82 -52.11
N SER A 401 47.37 16.61 -51.05
CA SER A 401 47.39 18.11 -50.95
C SER A 401 48.59 18.77 -51.71
N PRO A 402 48.72 20.13 -51.89
CA PRO A 402 48.97 21.11 -50.79
C PRO A 402 48.70 22.66 -50.98
N LYS A 403 48.66 23.38 -49.84
CA LYS A 403 49.16 24.76 -49.49
C LYS A 403 48.58 26.09 -50.06
N GLY A 404 48.34 27.05 -49.14
CA GLY A 404 48.46 28.53 -49.33
C GLY A 404 47.67 29.43 -48.33
N LYS A 405 48.34 30.11 -47.38
CA LYS A 405 47.88 31.20 -46.44
C LYS A 405 48.18 32.61 -47.05
N PRO A 406 48.00 33.83 -46.44
CA PRO A 406 47.62 34.24 -45.05
C PRO A 406 46.70 35.50 -44.90
N GLY A 407 46.36 35.86 -43.65
CA GLY A 407 45.85 37.18 -43.25
C GLY A 407 45.45 37.20 -41.77
N GLU A 408 46.31 37.75 -40.91
CA GLU A 408 46.22 37.79 -39.45
C GLU A 408 45.28 38.89 -38.94
N GLU A 409 44.60 38.67 -37.80
CA GLU A 409 44.64 39.62 -36.68
C GLU A 409 44.25 38.95 -35.35
N LYS A 410 44.97 39.35 -34.30
CA LYS A 410 45.08 38.71 -32.99
C LYS A 410 43.94 39.13 -32.06
N ALA A 411 43.38 38.18 -31.30
CA ALA A 411 42.87 38.43 -29.96
C ALA A 411 43.20 37.24 -29.06
N SER A 412 44.05 37.49 -28.09
CA SER A 412 44.54 36.57 -27.08
C SER A 412 43.60 36.52 -25.87
N LYS A 413 43.30 35.27 -25.45
CA LYS A 413 43.05 34.80 -24.07
C LYS A 413 41.97 35.51 -23.23
N ASP A 414 40.90 34.79 -22.92
CA ASP A 414 40.86 33.99 -21.68
C ASP A 414 39.80 32.90 -21.77
N MET A 415 40.14 31.74 -21.20
CA MET A 415 39.29 30.56 -21.10
C MET A 415 38.50 30.63 -19.80
N ASP A 416 37.18 30.71 -19.91
CA ASP A 416 36.27 30.19 -18.91
C ASP A 416 35.00 29.69 -19.62
N GLN A 417 34.91 28.38 -19.88
CA GLN A 417 33.71 27.78 -20.44
C GLN A 417 32.84 27.27 -19.29
N HIS A 418 31.92 28.15 -18.86
CA HIS A 418 30.75 27.81 -18.05
C HIS A 418 29.90 26.73 -18.74
N GLN A 419 29.61 25.67 -18.01
CA GLN A 419 28.55 24.70 -18.32
C GLN A 419 27.20 25.36 -17.96
N PRO A 420 26.12 25.24 -18.76
CA PRO A 420 24.89 25.99 -18.55
C PRO A 420 24.18 25.55 -17.26
N ASP A 421 24.04 26.49 -16.34
CA ASP A 421 23.45 26.31 -15.02
C ASP A 421 21.92 26.13 -15.14
N MET A 422 21.43 24.91 -14.91
CA MET A 422 19.99 24.65 -14.84
C MET A 422 19.51 24.99 -13.42
N ASP A 423 18.79 26.11 -13.27
CA ASP A 423 18.25 26.54 -11.99
C ASP A 423 17.02 25.68 -11.60
N LEU A 424 17.00 25.17 -10.36
CA LEU A 424 15.90 24.40 -9.79
C LEU A 424 14.56 25.13 -9.94
N TYR A 425 14.53 26.44 -9.68
CA TYR A 425 13.30 27.23 -9.71
C TYR A 425 12.69 27.38 -11.10
N GLN A 426 13.51 27.23 -12.15
CA GLN A 426 13.09 27.31 -13.56
C GLN A 426 12.77 25.93 -14.16
N THR A 427 13.04 24.85 -13.42
CA THR A 427 12.78 23.49 -13.89
C THR A 427 11.29 23.15 -13.70
N PRO A 428 10.55 22.75 -14.75
CA PRO A 428 9.15 22.34 -14.60
C PRO A 428 8.99 21.08 -13.76
N ALA A 429 7.84 20.93 -13.06
CA ALA A 429 7.56 19.79 -12.19
C ALA A 429 7.77 18.41 -12.86
N LYS A 430 7.44 18.31 -14.16
CA LYS A 430 7.58 17.08 -14.96
C LYS A 430 9.05 16.68 -15.25
N ASP A 431 9.96 17.66 -15.22
CA ASP A 431 11.36 17.49 -15.61
C ASP A 431 12.30 17.36 -14.41
N LEU A 432 11.78 17.50 -13.17
CA LEU A 432 12.57 17.36 -11.94
C LEU A 432 13.30 16.01 -11.83
N ASP A 433 12.69 14.94 -12.31
CA ASP A 433 13.33 13.62 -12.33
C ASP A 433 14.57 13.58 -13.23
N LYS A 434 14.48 14.24 -14.38
CA LYS A 434 15.60 14.39 -15.31
C LYS A 434 16.66 15.31 -14.71
N PHE A 435 16.27 16.43 -14.11
CA PHE A 435 17.17 17.33 -13.39
C PHE A 435 17.96 16.61 -12.29
N ILE A 436 17.30 15.79 -11.47
CA ILE A 436 18.00 14.99 -10.45
C ILE A 436 19.01 14.03 -11.08
N GLN A 437 18.63 13.35 -12.16
CA GLN A 437 19.50 12.39 -12.83
C GLN A 437 20.72 13.06 -13.48
N ASP A 438 20.52 14.19 -14.14
CA ASP A 438 21.52 14.84 -14.96
C ASP A 438 22.43 15.78 -14.15
N VAL A 439 21.90 16.42 -13.09
CA VAL A 439 22.59 17.47 -12.32
C VAL A 439 22.98 16.99 -10.92
N LEU A 440 22.05 16.36 -10.18
CA LEU A 440 22.25 16.12 -8.74
C LEU A 440 22.93 14.79 -8.41
N ARG A 441 22.68 13.74 -9.21
CA ARG A 441 23.22 12.40 -8.92
C ARG A 441 24.73 12.36 -9.06
N PRO A 442 25.47 11.84 -8.06
CA PRO A 442 26.90 11.64 -8.17
C PRO A 442 27.28 10.78 -9.38
N ASP A 443 28.42 11.08 -9.99
CA ASP A 443 28.96 10.29 -11.08
C ASP A 443 29.30 8.86 -10.61
N MET A 444 28.90 7.86 -11.38
CA MET A 444 29.11 6.44 -11.03
C MET A 444 30.59 6.07 -10.98
N GLY A 445 31.41 6.59 -11.90
CA GLY A 445 32.86 6.37 -11.92
C GLY A 445 33.54 7.00 -10.70
N PHE A 446 33.14 8.21 -10.33
CA PHE A 446 33.62 8.86 -9.10
C PHE A 446 33.26 8.04 -7.84
N GLN A 447 32.02 7.54 -7.76
CA GLN A 447 31.56 6.73 -6.62
C GLN A 447 32.34 5.41 -6.48
N GLU A 448 32.64 4.74 -7.60
CA GLU A 448 33.47 3.53 -7.61
C GLU A 448 34.92 3.82 -7.19
N GLN A 449 35.51 4.93 -7.66
CA GLN A 449 36.84 5.38 -7.23
C GLN A 449 36.87 5.65 -5.72
N MET A 450 35.87 6.37 -5.22
CA MET A 450 35.74 6.68 -3.79
C MET A 450 35.59 5.42 -2.93
N GLY A 451 34.85 4.41 -3.41
CA GLY A 451 34.73 3.12 -2.74
C GLY A 451 36.09 2.41 -2.58
N LYS A 452 36.89 2.37 -3.66
CA LYS A 452 38.25 1.79 -3.62
C LYS A 452 39.17 2.54 -2.67
N VAL A 453 39.15 3.86 -2.69
CA VAL A 453 39.97 4.70 -1.80
C VAL A 453 39.57 4.55 -0.35
N THR A 454 38.27 4.47 -0.06
CA THR A 454 37.78 4.25 1.31
C THR A 454 38.30 2.93 1.86
N GLU A 455 38.29 1.85 1.07
CA GLU A 455 38.87 0.57 1.46
C GLU A 455 40.38 0.63 1.72
N ILE A 456 41.12 1.41 0.93
CA ILE A 456 42.56 1.64 1.14
C ILE A 456 42.80 2.36 2.47
N ILE A 457 42.04 3.42 2.75
CA ILE A 457 42.10 4.17 4.02
C ILE A 457 41.79 3.22 5.19
N PHE A 458 40.70 2.45 5.09
CA PHE A 458 40.29 1.48 6.09
C PHE A 458 41.30 0.36 6.32
N LYS A 459 42.00 -0.09 5.27
CA LYS A 459 43.09 -1.04 5.38
C LYS A 459 44.29 -0.42 6.10
N CYS A 460 44.68 0.80 5.71
CA CYS A 460 45.79 1.54 6.33
C CYS A 460 45.56 1.75 7.84
N LEU A 461 44.35 2.18 8.22
CA LEU A 461 43.96 2.39 9.61
C LEU A 461 44.05 1.10 10.45
N ARG A 462 43.56 -0.03 9.91
CA ARG A 462 43.57 -1.33 10.62
C ARG A 462 44.95 -1.96 10.76
N GLU A 463 45.77 -1.84 9.73
CA GLU A 463 47.04 -2.57 9.63
C GLU A 463 48.24 -1.78 10.14
N LYS A 464 48.25 -0.44 10.01
CA LYS A 464 49.45 0.37 10.25
C LYS A 464 49.37 1.36 11.42
N CYS A 465 48.21 1.95 11.68
CA CYS A 465 48.09 2.95 12.74
C CYS A 465 48.31 2.34 14.14
N PHE A 466 49.06 3.05 14.99
CA PHE A 466 49.34 2.73 16.40
C PHE A 466 50.13 1.43 16.69
N ARG A 467 50.53 0.67 15.66
CA ARG A 467 51.24 -0.62 15.83
C ARG A 467 52.64 -0.47 16.44
N SER A 468 53.36 0.57 16.06
CA SER A 468 54.75 0.81 16.50
C SER A 468 54.84 1.76 17.69
N SER A 469 53.87 2.67 17.84
CA SER A 469 53.90 3.78 18.79
C SER A 469 53.06 3.55 20.06
N SER A 470 52.01 2.72 20.03
CA SER A 470 51.15 2.46 21.20
C SER A 470 50.35 1.14 21.08
N PRO A 471 50.91 0.00 21.55
CA PRO A 471 50.31 -1.34 21.40
C PRO A 471 48.91 -1.51 22.05
N ALA A 472 48.56 -0.63 22.98
CA ALA A 472 47.28 -0.60 23.69
C ALA A 472 46.11 -0.06 22.84
N ILE A 473 46.40 0.70 21.79
CA ILE A 473 45.41 1.28 20.89
C ILE A 473 45.30 0.39 19.64
N ARG A 474 44.17 -0.29 19.50
CA ARG A 474 43.85 -1.10 18.31
C ARG A 474 42.58 -0.57 17.67
N VAL A 475 42.58 -0.51 16.34
CA VAL A 475 41.37 -0.26 15.57
C VAL A 475 40.51 -1.53 15.58
N LEU A 476 39.36 -1.46 16.25
CA LEU A 476 38.39 -2.57 16.35
C LEU A 476 37.67 -2.74 15.01
N ARG A 477 37.13 -1.64 14.48
CA ARG A 477 36.40 -1.59 13.21
C ARG A 477 36.35 -0.16 12.69
N VAL A 478 35.94 -0.03 11.43
CA VAL A 478 35.85 1.24 10.71
C VAL A 478 34.52 1.30 9.98
N SER A 479 33.95 2.49 9.88
CA SER A 479 32.62 2.67 9.30
C SER A 479 32.48 3.97 8.52
N LYS A 480 31.58 3.95 7.53
CA LYS A 480 31.24 5.12 6.71
C LYS A 480 29.97 5.78 7.22
N GLY A 481 30.04 7.08 7.41
CA GLY A 481 28.98 8.03 7.76
C GLY A 481 29.00 9.23 6.81
N GLY A 482 28.46 10.36 7.26
CA GLY A 482 28.22 11.51 6.39
C GLY A 482 27.23 11.21 5.26
N SER A 483 27.02 12.17 4.37
CA SER A 483 26.15 12.00 3.20
C SER A 483 26.64 10.87 2.29
N TYR A 484 27.96 10.67 2.19
CA TYR A 484 28.56 9.54 1.48
C TYR A 484 28.11 8.20 2.06
N GLY A 485 28.25 8.01 3.37
CA GLY A 485 27.86 6.79 4.06
C GLY A 485 26.36 6.52 3.93
N ARG A 486 25.53 7.54 4.18
CA ARG A 486 24.06 7.50 4.11
C ARG A 486 23.51 7.34 2.68
N GLY A 487 24.36 7.47 1.65
CA GLY A 487 23.97 7.34 0.25
C GLY A 487 23.13 8.52 -0.27
N THR A 488 23.36 9.71 0.29
CA THR A 488 22.66 10.97 -0.01
C THR A 488 23.63 12.06 -0.49
N ALA A 489 24.84 11.69 -0.94
CA ALA A 489 25.81 12.62 -1.50
C ALA A 489 25.29 13.28 -2.79
N LEU A 490 25.59 14.57 -2.97
CA LEU A 490 25.31 15.33 -4.20
C LEU A 490 26.50 15.25 -5.15
N ARG A 491 26.25 15.49 -6.44
CA ARG A 491 27.32 15.68 -7.42
C ARG A 491 28.13 16.94 -7.07
N GLY A 492 29.45 16.87 -7.20
CA GLY A 492 30.35 18.01 -7.00
C GLY A 492 30.65 18.35 -5.54
N VAL A 493 29.70 18.16 -4.62
CA VAL A 493 29.85 18.44 -3.18
C VAL A 493 29.41 17.23 -2.36
N CYS A 494 30.37 16.62 -1.65
CA CYS A 494 30.15 15.40 -0.87
C CYS A 494 30.88 15.48 0.47
N ASP A 495 30.15 15.33 1.58
CA ASP A 495 30.72 15.08 2.90
C ASP A 495 30.77 13.58 3.21
N ALA A 496 31.85 13.14 3.83
CA ALA A 496 32.03 11.78 4.31
C ALA A 496 32.58 11.77 5.74
N ASP A 497 31.89 11.10 6.66
CA ASP A 497 32.45 10.81 7.98
C ASP A 497 33.06 9.40 7.96
N LEU A 498 34.34 9.28 8.31
CA LEU A 498 35.00 7.99 8.48
C LEU A 498 35.19 7.75 9.98
N VAL A 499 34.38 6.85 10.54
CA VAL A 499 34.39 6.57 11.97
C VAL A 499 35.34 5.41 12.26
N VAL A 500 36.25 5.60 13.21
CA VAL A 500 37.26 4.62 13.62
C VAL A 500 37.02 4.22 15.06
N PHE A 501 36.61 2.98 15.28
CA PHE A 501 36.34 2.46 16.62
C PHE A 501 37.62 1.95 17.27
N LEU A 502 37.98 2.51 18.42
CA LEU A 502 39.26 2.24 19.09
C LEU A 502 39.09 1.41 20.37
N SER A 503 40.00 0.45 20.59
CA SER A 503 39.97 -0.46 21.73
C SER A 503 40.24 0.19 23.09
N CYS A 504 40.86 1.37 23.08
CA CYS A 504 41.20 2.16 24.26
C CYS A 504 39.99 2.88 24.85
N PHE A 505 38.93 3.10 24.08
CA PHE A 505 37.67 3.64 24.59
C PHE A 505 36.84 2.51 25.21
N LYS A 506 36.56 2.65 26.51
CA LYS A 506 35.73 1.74 27.32
C LYS A 506 34.39 2.38 27.71
N THR A 507 34.34 3.70 27.74
CA THR A 507 33.17 4.51 28.04
C THR A 507 33.00 5.62 26.99
N TYR A 508 31.83 6.27 26.99
CA TYR A 508 31.61 7.45 26.15
C TYR A 508 32.59 8.60 26.50
N ALA A 509 32.89 8.81 27.78
CA ALA A 509 33.76 9.89 28.26
C ALA A 509 35.18 9.80 27.69
N ASP A 510 35.68 8.59 27.42
CA ASP A 510 37.05 8.37 26.96
C ASP A 510 37.34 9.02 25.59
N GLN A 511 36.31 9.21 24.75
CA GLN A 511 36.46 9.92 23.47
C GLN A 511 36.84 11.39 23.64
N TRP A 512 36.32 12.04 24.68
CA TRP A 512 36.62 13.45 24.96
C TRP A 512 38.03 13.63 25.52
N ALA A 513 38.53 12.59 26.22
CA ALA A 513 39.88 12.54 26.76
C ALA A 513 40.93 12.15 25.71
N TRP A 514 40.55 11.92 24.45
CA TRP A 514 41.46 11.52 23.38
C TRP A 514 42.46 12.65 23.03
N PRO A 515 43.78 12.41 23.12
CA PRO A 515 44.78 13.42 22.78
C PRO A 515 44.75 13.81 21.29
N PRO A 516 44.66 15.11 20.93
CA PRO A 516 44.72 15.55 19.54
C PRO A 516 46.03 15.19 18.83
N GLU A 517 47.12 15.06 19.60
CA GLU A 517 48.44 14.66 19.10
C GLU A 517 48.42 13.29 18.39
N ASN A 518 47.50 12.40 18.78
CA ASN A 518 47.34 11.10 18.12
C ASN A 518 46.87 11.21 16.65
N PHE A 519 46.29 12.34 16.24
CA PHE A 519 45.98 12.58 14.83
C PHE A 519 47.24 12.79 13.97
N ALA A 520 48.35 13.22 14.56
CA ALA A 520 49.62 13.35 13.84
C ALA A 520 50.12 11.98 13.34
N GLU A 521 50.00 10.94 14.17
CA GLU A 521 50.31 9.56 13.79
C GLU A 521 49.38 9.06 12.69
N ILE A 522 48.05 9.23 12.84
CA ILE A 522 47.07 8.82 11.82
C ILE A 522 47.38 9.52 10.49
N ARG A 523 47.66 10.82 10.52
CA ARG A 523 48.04 11.61 9.34
C ARG A 523 49.31 11.07 8.70
N ALA A 524 50.38 10.86 9.46
CA ALA A 524 51.66 10.35 8.95
C ALA A 524 51.49 8.99 8.26
N GLN A 525 50.70 8.08 8.86
CA GLN A 525 50.41 6.77 8.27
C GLN A 525 49.57 6.88 7.00
N LEU A 526 48.55 7.75 6.98
CA LEU A 526 47.75 8.00 5.78
C LEU A 526 48.59 8.60 4.65
N GLU A 527 49.46 9.58 4.94
CA GLU A 527 50.40 10.15 3.95
C GLU A 527 51.36 9.08 3.40
N ALA A 528 51.91 8.21 4.26
CA ALA A 528 52.78 7.11 3.84
C ALA A 528 52.02 6.05 3.01
N CYS A 529 50.77 5.74 3.37
CA CYS A 529 49.90 4.87 2.59
C CYS A 529 49.57 5.47 1.22
N TRP A 530 49.41 6.80 1.14
CA TRP A 530 49.04 7.51 -0.08
C TRP A 530 50.18 7.60 -1.10
N LYS A 531 51.45 7.71 -0.63
CA LYS A 531 52.64 7.75 -1.51
C LYS A 531 52.79 6.50 -2.40
N ASN A 532 52.19 5.38 -2.03
CA ASN A 532 52.34 4.08 -2.70
C ASN A 532 51.13 3.68 -3.59
N GLN A 533 50.23 4.60 -3.93
CA GLN A 533 48.97 4.30 -4.64
C GLN A 533 48.86 4.96 -6.03
N PRO A 534 48.08 4.39 -6.97
CA PRO A 534 47.85 4.99 -8.28
C PRO A 534 47.06 6.31 -8.19
N GLN A 535 47.48 7.31 -8.99
CA GLN A 535 47.17 8.74 -8.87
C GLN A 535 45.72 9.19 -9.23
N ALA A 536 44.70 8.37 -9.00
CA ALA A 536 43.33 8.70 -9.40
C ALA A 536 42.69 9.82 -8.55
N LEU A 537 43.09 9.97 -7.28
CA LEU A 537 42.59 10.98 -6.35
C LEU A 537 43.76 11.72 -5.67
N ARG A 538 43.64 13.04 -5.50
CA ARG A 538 44.58 13.87 -4.72
C ARG A 538 44.07 13.98 -3.28
N LEU A 539 44.95 13.72 -2.32
CA LEU A 539 44.69 13.88 -0.89
C LEU A 539 45.28 15.20 -0.41
N HIS A 540 44.45 16.03 0.24
CA HIS A 540 44.86 17.29 0.83
C HIS A 540 44.39 17.38 2.28
N PHE A 541 45.30 17.55 3.24
CA PHE A 541 44.93 17.71 4.66
C PHE A 541 44.62 19.17 4.95
N CYS A 542 43.49 19.41 5.61
CA CYS A 542 43.13 20.75 6.09
C CYS A 542 43.90 21.07 7.39
N PRO A 543 44.01 22.36 7.77
CA PRO A 543 44.50 22.74 9.10
C PRO A 543 43.69 22.05 10.21
N GLN A 544 44.37 21.58 11.25
CA GLN A 544 43.76 20.84 12.36
C GLN A 544 43.09 21.81 13.34
N GLU A 545 41.87 22.24 13.02
CA GLU A 545 41.05 23.14 13.87
C GLU A 545 40.04 22.37 14.73
N ASP A 546 39.59 21.19 14.28
CA ASP A 546 38.64 20.33 15.00
C ASP A 546 39.38 19.39 15.94
N ARG A 547 39.21 19.57 17.26
CA ARG A 547 39.84 18.70 18.28
C ARG A 547 39.40 17.24 18.17
N GLY A 548 38.22 16.98 17.60
CA GLY A 548 37.60 15.64 17.54
C GLY A 548 37.69 14.95 16.17
N ALA A 549 38.27 15.58 15.15
CA ALA A 549 38.34 14.99 13.81
C ALA A 549 39.59 15.39 13.02
N LEU A 550 40.16 14.44 12.29
CA LEU A 550 41.15 14.73 11.24
C LEU A 550 40.42 15.00 9.93
N ARG A 551 40.54 16.23 9.40
CA ARG A 551 39.86 16.66 8.17
C ARG A 551 40.80 16.65 6.97
N PHE A 552 40.35 16.09 5.87
CA PHE A 552 41.08 16.09 4.60
C PHE A 552 40.14 16.01 3.41
N GLN A 553 40.61 16.43 2.25
CA GLN A 553 39.87 16.46 1.00
C GLN A 553 40.42 15.43 0.03
N LEU A 554 39.51 14.75 -0.68
CA LEU A 554 39.82 13.85 -1.77
C LEU A 554 39.27 14.45 -3.06
N MET A 555 40.17 14.77 -4.00
CA MET A 555 39.82 15.43 -5.26
C MET A 555 40.15 14.54 -6.46
N SER A 556 39.18 14.33 -7.35
CA SER A 556 39.38 13.67 -8.65
C SER A 556 39.44 14.71 -9.76
N ALA A 557 40.39 14.55 -10.69
CA ALA A 557 40.46 15.36 -11.89
C ALA A 557 39.54 14.82 -13.01
N THR A 558 39.33 13.49 -13.05
CA THR A 558 38.55 12.82 -14.09
C THR A 558 37.89 11.55 -13.55
N PRO A 559 36.56 11.52 -13.35
CA PRO A 559 35.62 12.64 -13.47
C PRO A 559 35.78 13.65 -12.32
N PRO A 560 35.51 14.96 -12.55
CA PRO A 560 35.72 15.99 -11.55
C PRO A 560 34.82 15.76 -10.33
N GLY A 561 35.40 15.83 -9.13
CA GLY A 561 34.66 15.71 -7.88
C GLY A 561 35.54 15.91 -6.66
N GLN A 562 34.95 16.46 -5.59
CA GLN A 562 35.61 16.69 -4.31
C GLN A 562 34.78 16.04 -3.19
N VAL A 563 35.47 15.37 -2.27
CA VAL A 563 34.89 14.87 -1.02
C VAL A 563 35.62 15.49 0.16
N ASP A 564 34.88 16.16 1.04
CA ASP A 564 35.38 16.60 2.33
C ASP A 564 35.19 15.46 3.34
N VAL A 565 36.31 14.93 3.84
CA VAL A 565 36.33 13.77 4.73
C VAL A 565 36.66 14.21 6.15
N SER A 566 35.82 13.79 7.10
CA SER A 566 36.07 13.92 8.55
C SER A 566 36.32 12.55 9.17
N LEU A 567 37.56 12.27 9.57
CA LEU A 567 37.91 11.03 10.26
C LEU A 567 37.77 11.21 11.78
N ARG A 568 36.89 10.44 12.41
CA ARG A 568 36.50 10.59 13.82
C ARG A 568 36.74 9.30 14.62
N PRO A 569 37.55 9.32 15.69
CA PRO A 569 37.62 8.23 16.66
C PRO A 569 36.30 8.09 17.44
N ALA A 570 35.83 6.86 17.70
CA ALA A 570 34.59 6.62 18.44
C ALA A 570 34.65 5.41 19.37
N PHE A 571 33.89 5.46 20.47
CA PHE A 571 33.67 4.32 21.37
C PHE A 571 32.73 3.30 20.70
N ASP A 572 33.10 2.01 20.74
CA ASP A 572 32.26 0.95 20.20
C ASP A 572 31.17 0.52 21.18
N ALA A 573 30.21 1.43 21.43
CA ALA A 573 29.11 1.18 22.35
C ALA A 573 28.15 0.06 21.86
N LEU A 574 28.11 -0.17 20.55
CA LEU A 574 27.20 -1.12 19.92
C LEU A 574 27.76 -2.53 19.85
N GLY A 575 29.09 -2.68 19.71
CA GLY A 575 29.73 -3.94 19.42
C GLY A 575 29.30 -4.52 18.07
N PRO A 576 29.49 -5.84 17.83
CA PRO A 576 29.03 -6.50 16.61
C PRO A 576 27.50 -6.63 16.64
N LEU A 577 26.81 -5.77 15.89
CA LEU A 577 25.37 -5.85 15.67
C LEU A 577 25.06 -6.59 14.37
N ASN A 578 24.07 -7.49 14.43
CA ASN A 578 23.48 -8.07 13.23
C ASN A 578 22.60 -7.02 12.54
N ALA A 579 22.60 -7.00 11.21
CA ALA A 579 21.77 -6.09 10.43
C ALA A 579 20.29 -6.21 10.84
N GLY A 580 19.68 -5.08 11.21
CA GLY A 580 18.27 -5.01 11.63
C GLY A 580 17.98 -5.37 13.10
N SER A 581 19.00 -5.66 13.91
CA SER A 581 18.82 -5.89 15.35
C SER A 581 18.81 -4.58 16.14
N LYS A 582 17.89 -4.45 17.11
CA LYS A 582 17.79 -3.29 18.00
C LYS A 582 18.92 -3.31 19.03
N PRO A 583 19.61 -2.18 19.29
CA PRO A 583 20.62 -2.09 20.35
C PRO A 583 20.05 -2.41 21.73
N ARG A 584 20.91 -2.93 22.63
CA ARG A 584 20.52 -3.17 24.03
C ARG A 584 20.20 -1.83 24.71
N PRO A 585 19.14 -1.74 25.54
CA PRO A 585 18.79 -0.49 26.23
C PRO A 585 19.96 0.12 27.02
N GLN A 586 20.82 -0.71 27.62
CA GLN A 586 21.98 -0.28 28.39
C GLN A 586 22.89 0.70 27.64
N VAL A 587 23.04 0.52 26.32
CA VAL A 587 23.83 1.42 25.46
C VAL A 587 23.38 2.88 25.59
N TYR A 588 22.07 3.10 25.62
CA TYR A 588 21.49 4.43 25.75
C TYR A 588 21.38 4.87 27.22
N VAL A 589 21.18 3.94 28.15
CA VAL A 589 21.20 4.25 29.59
C VAL A 589 22.56 4.82 29.98
N ASP A 590 23.65 4.20 29.52
CA ASP A 590 25.02 4.68 29.77
C ASP A 590 25.27 6.03 29.09
N LEU A 591 24.77 6.22 27.85
CA LEU A 591 24.85 7.49 27.13
C LEU A 591 24.15 8.63 27.91
N ILE A 592 22.92 8.38 28.38
CA ILE A 592 22.11 9.35 29.10
C ILE A 592 22.73 9.66 30.47
N SER A 593 23.21 8.63 31.17
CA SER A 593 23.80 8.76 32.51
C SER A 593 25.15 9.48 32.50
N ASN A 594 25.86 9.46 31.36
CA ASN A 594 27.09 10.24 31.16
C ASN A 594 26.86 11.76 31.16
N GLY A 595 25.61 12.23 31.06
CA GLY A 595 25.25 13.65 31.26
C GLY A 595 25.84 14.62 30.23
N SER A 596 26.38 14.12 29.12
CA SER A 596 27.02 14.95 28.08
C SER A 596 26.00 15.72 27.24
N PRO A 597 26.41 16.80 26.56
CA PRO A 597 25.53 17.52 25.64
C PRO A 597 24.93 16.61 24.56
N ALA A 598 23.72 16.95 24.11
CA ALA A 598 22.99 16.20 23.10
C ALA A 598 23.82 15.99 21.81
N GLY A 599 23.86 14.76 21.28
CA GLY A 599 24.53 14.44 20.02
C GLY A 599 26.07 14.39 20.06
N THR A 600 26.70 14.62 21.23
CA THR A 600 28.18 14.61 21.41
C THR A 600 28.83 13.32 20.90
N TYR A 601 28.12 12.20 21.02
CA TYR A 601 28.62 10.87 20.66
C TYR A 601 27.87 10.26 19.47
N SER A 602 27.27 11.09 18.61
CA SER A 602 26.52 10.64 17.44
C SER A 602 27.34 9.72 16.52
N GLN A 603 28.67 9.91 16.46
CA GLN A 603 29.60 9.04 15.73
C GLN A 603 29.57 7.57 16.19
N CYS A 604 29.26 7.30 17.46
CA CYS A 604 29.10 5.92 17.96
C CYS A 604 27.96 5.18 17.25
N PHE A 605 26.97 5.92 16.75
CA PHE A 605 25.75 5.39 16.17
C PHE A 605 25.67 5.58 14.65
N THR A 606 26.77 5.98 14.01
CA THR A 606 26.85 6.23 12.57
C THR A 606 26.33 5.09 11.71
N GLU A 607 26.52 3.84 12.14
CA GLU A 607 26.01 2.68 11.40
C GLU A 607 24.48 2.60 11.41
N LEU A 608 23.85 2.90 12.54
CA LEU A 608 22.39 2.92 12.66
C LEU A 608 21.80 4.06 11.82
N GLN A 609 22.42 5.25 11.85
CA GLN A 609 22.03 6.40 11.02
C GLN A 609 22.16 6.07 9.53
N ARG A 610 23.29 5.47 9.15
CA ARG A 610 23.56 5.00 7.79
C ARG A 610 22.49 4.01 7.34
N ASP A 611 22.27 2.96 8.11
CA ASP A 611 21.41 1.86 7.71
C ASP A 611 19.94 2.31 7.64
N PHE A 612 19.53 3.21 8.55
CA PHE A 612 18.22 3.87 8.52
C PHE A 612 17.98 4.58 7.18
N VAL A 613 18.88 5.50 6.77
CA VAL A 613 18.73 6.22 5.50
C VAL A 613 18.95 5.30 4.30
N ASN A 614 19.89 4.35 4.38
CA ASN A 614 20.19 3.48 3.25
C ASN A 614 19.10 2.47 2.91
N SER A 615 18.28 2.09 3.89
CA SER A 615 17.08 1.25 3.70
C SER A 615 16.01 1.91 2.80
N CYS A 616 16.08 3.23 2.60
CA CYS A 616 15.10 3.98 1.82
C CYS A 616 15.15 3.64 0.31
N PRO A 617 13.99 3.61 -0.40
CA PRO A 617 13.95 3.39 -1.84
C PRO A 617 14.73 4.44 -2.64
N SER A 618 15.25 4.05 -3.80
CA SER A 618 16.05 4.95 -4.67
C SER A 618 15.31 6.21 -5.12
N LYS A 619 13.99 6.12 -5.30
CA LYS A 619 13.14 7.28 -5.63
C LYS A 619 13.06 8.28 -4.48
N LEU A 620 12.97 7.80 -3.23
CA LEU A 620 13.03 8.64 -2.05
C LEU A 620 14.41 9.29 -1.90
N LYS A 621 15.50 8.54 -2.13
CA LYS A 621 16.84 9.13 -2.15
C LYS A 621 16.97 10.24 -3.20
N SER A 622 16.31 10.08 -4.36
CA SER A 622 16.28 11.12 -5.39
C SER A 622 15.57 12.40 -4.90
N LEU A 623 14.48 12.28 -4.13
CA LEU A 623 13.83 13.41 -3.47
C LEU A 623 14.73 14.04 -2.40
N ILE A 624 15.43 13.24 -1.59
CA ILE A 624 16.40 13.75 -0.61
C ILE A 624 17.48 14.59 -1.30
N LEU A 625 18.03 14.14 -2.44
CA LEU A 625 19.01 14.92 -3.21
C LEU A 625 18.44 16.29 -3.62
N LEU A 626 17.18 16.32 -4.09
CA LEU A 626 16.53 17.57 -4.49
C LEU A 626 16.38 18.54 -3.31
N VAL A 627 15.90 18.05 -2.16
CA VAL A 627 15.76 18.85 -0.93
C VAL A 627 17.11 19.38 -0.45
N LYS A 628 18.16 18.55 -0.50
CA LYS A 628 19.52 18.97 -0.12
C LYS A 628 20.08 20.03 -1.06
N HIS A 629 19.86 19.87 -2.36
CA HIS A 629 20.29 20.86 -3.35
C HIS A 629 19.59 22.20 -3.12
N TRP A 630 18.27 22.19 -2.91
CA TRP A 630 17.52 23.39 -2.54
C TRP A 630 18.06 24.03 -1.26
N TYR A 631 18.32 23.23 -0.21
CA TYR A 631 18.92 23.72 1.03
C TYR A 631 20.26 24.43 0.78
N GLN A 632 21.14 23.85 -0.05
CA GLN A 632 22.43 24.46 -0.42
C GLN A 632 22.28 25.78 -1.20
N GLN A 633 21.27 25.90 -2.07
CA GLN A 633 20.97 27.18 -2.74
C GLN A 633 20.57 28.25 -1.72
N VAL A 634 19.70 27.89 -0.76
CA VAL A 634 19.27 28.81 0.30
C VAL A 634 20.45 29.26 1.18
N THR A 635 21.41 28.38 1.49
CA THR A 635 22.58 28.73 2.29
C THR A 635 23.57 29.63 1.53
N SER A 636 23.77 29.39 0.24
CA SER A 636 24.80 30.07 -0.57
C SER A 636 24.44 31.52 -0.96
N HIS A 637 23.16 31.89 -0.97
CA HIS A 637 22.69 33.19 -1.48
C HIS A 637 23.06 34.45 -0.65
N LYS A 638 23.67 34.33 0.54
CA LYS A 638 24.18 35.48 1.32
C LYS A 638 25.37 35.11 2.21
N ALA A 639 26.55 34.91 1.62
CA ALA A 639 27.82 35.02 2.35
C ALA A 639 28.16 36.52 2.50
N GLY A 640 27.66 37.20 3.54
CA GLY A 640 27.95 38.62 3.70
C GLY A 640 27.23 39.43 4.79
N ARG A 641 26.52 38.81 5.75
CA ARG A 641 26.05 39.54 6.93
C ARG A 641 26.37 38.77 8.20
N GLN A 642 27.09 39.44 9.10
CA GLN A 642 27.32 39.04 10.47
C GLN A 642 25.98 38.93 11.19
N ASP A 643 25.48 37.71 11.29
CA ASP A 643 24.62 37.14 12.33
C ASP A 643 24.39 35.69 11.89
N ASP A 644 25.38 34.83 12.12
CA ASP A 644 25.35 33.39 11.80
C ASP A 644 24.39 32.67 12.76
N GLU A 645 23.09 32.86 12.57
CA GLU A 645 22.11 31.94 13.14
C GLU A 645 22.27 30.57 12.48
N CYS A 646 22.84 29.62 13.22
CA CYS A 646 23.11 28.28 12.75
C CYS A 646 21.82 27.63 12.24
N LEU A 647 21.71 27.47 10.92
CA LEU A 647 20.65 26.70 10.27
C LEU A 647 20.69 25.25 10.76
N PRO A 648 19.56 24.52 10.72
CA PRO A 648 19.54 23.11 11.09
C PRO A 648 20.48 22.29 10.19
N PRO A 649 21.13 21.24 10.70
CA PRO A 649 22.00 20.39 9.91
C PRO A 649 21.22 19.76 8.74
N VAL A 650 21.89 19.56 7.60
CA VAL A 650 21.31 18.95 6.40
C VAL A 650 20.64 17.60 6.70
N TYR A 651 21.18 16.86 7.68
CA TYR A 651 20.62 15.59 8.16
C TYR A 651 19.17 15.74 8.68
N ALA A 652 18.80 16.89 9.27
CA ALA A 652 17.43 17.16 9.68
C ALA A 652 16.46 17.17 8.50
N LEU A 653 16.89 17.70 7.33
CA LEU A 653 16.07 17.71 6.12
C LEU A 653 16.01 16.33 5.46
N GLU A 654 17.06 15.52 5.57
CA GLU A 654 17.01 14.10 5.18
C GLU A 654 15.93 13.36 5.98
N LEU A 655 15.94 13.52 7.31
CA LEU A 655 14.96 12.91 8.21
C LEU A 655 13.54 13.45 7.98
N LEU A 656 13.37 14.76 7.78
CA LEU A 656 12.07 15.37 7.46
C LEU A 656 11.50 14.83 6.15
N THR A 657 12.35 14.61 5.15
CA THR A 657 11.96 14.02 3.86
C THR A 657 11.53 12.55 4.00
N ILE A 658 12.27 11.78 4.81
CA ILE A 658 11.90 10.40 5.13
C ILE A 658 10.54 10.38 5.86
N TYR A 659 10.37 11.23 6.88
CA TYR A 659 9.11 11.37 7.60
C TYR A 659 7.95 11.67 6.64
N ALA A 660 8.10 12.67 5.76
CA ALA A 660 7.06 13.03 4.79
C ALA A 660 6.63 11.84 3.91
N TRP A 661 7.61 11.08 3.41
CA TRP A 661 7.33 9.90 2.59
C TRP A 661 6.70 8.75 3.38
N GLU A 662 7.12 8.53 4.63
CA GLU A 662 6.52 7.51 5.49
C GLU A 662 5.05 7.81 5.78
N GLN A 663 4.73 9.07 6.10
CA GLN A 663 3.37 9.50 6.38
C GLN A 663 2.48 9.54 5.13
N ALA A 664 3.07 9.72 3.94
CA ALA A 664 2.37 9.64 2.65
C ALA A 664 2.06 8.20 2.20
N GLY A 665 2.31 7.20 3.05
CA GLY A 665 1.97 5.80 2.80
C GLY A 665 3.07 4.98 2.14
N ARG A 666 4.34 5.41 2.22
CA ARG A 666 5.53 4.65 1.77
C ARG A 666 5.45 4.16 0.32
N LYS A 667 4.89 4.97 -0.59
CA LYS A 667 4.72 4.59 -1.99
C LYS A 667 6.08 4.45 -2.67
N ASN A 668 6.28 3.35 -3.40
CA ASN A 668 7.50 3.14 -4.21
C ASN A 668 7.52 3.98 -5.49
N LYS A 669 6.36 4.48 -5.93
CA LYS A 669 6.20 5.35 -7.10
C LYS A 669 5.42 6.60 -6.68
N PHE A 670 6.00 7.76 -6.91
CA PHE A 670 5.40 9.07 -6.67
C PHE A 670 6.08 10.13 -7.56
N HIS A 671 5.41 11.26 -7.75
CA HIS A 671 5.99 12.43 -8.42
C HIS A 671 6.87 13.20 -7.43
N VAL A 672 8.12 13.48 -7.82
CA VAL A 672 9.09 14.15 -6.93
C VAL A 672 8.60 15.54 -6.54
N ALA A 673 7.94 16.26 -7.45
CA ALA A 673 7.36 17.58 -7.17
C ALA A 673 6.39 17.56 -5.98
N GLU A 674 5.51 16.56 -5.89
CA GLU A 674 4.56 16.42 -4.77
C GLU A 674 5.29 16.22 -3.45
N GLY A 675 6.30 15.35 -3.44
CA GLY A 675 7.12 15.09 -2.25
C GLY A 675 7.93 16.31 -1.84
N PHE A 676 8.52 17.02 -2.81
CA PHE A 676 9.28 18.24 -2.56
C PHE A 676 8.37 19.33 -1.99
N ARG A 677 7.18 19.51 -2.57
CA ARG A 677 6.17 20.45 -2.07
C ARG A 677 5.79 20.13 -0.62
N THR A 678 5.55 18.86 -0.32
CA THR A 678 5.21 18.39 1.03
C THR A 678 6.30 18.75 2.04
N VAL A 679 7.57 18.54 1.70
CA VAL A 679 8.70 18.88 2.60
C VAL A 679 8.77 20.38 2.84
N LEU A 680 8.58 21.21 1.81
CA LEU A 680 8.56 22.67 1.96
C LEU A 680 7.38 23.15 2.83
N ASP A 681 6.19 22.56 2.65
CA ASP A 681 5.05 22.90 3.48
C ASP A 681 5.28 22.49 4.95
N LEU A 682 5.93 21.35 5.22
CA LEU A 682 6.36 20.97 6.58
C LEU A 682 7.40 21.93 7.18
N ILE A 683 8.32 22.46 6.37
CA ILE A 683 9.29 23.48 6.79
C ILE A 683 8.56 24.78 7.16
N ARG A 684 7.52 25.19 6.43
CA ARG A 684 6.70 26.37 6.77
C ARG A 684 5.96 26.18 8.09
N GLU A 685 5.62 24.94 8.43
CA GLU A 685 4.99 24.57 9.70
C GLU A 685 6.00 24.08 10.76
N TYR A 686 7.27 24.49 10.69
CA TYR A 686 8.34 23.97 11.57
C TYR A 686 8.02 24.06 13.07
N GLN A 687 7.29 25.10 13.50
CA GLN A 687 6.86 25.30 14.89
C GLN A 687 5.91 24.21 15.40
N GLN A 688 5.44 23.32 14.52
CA GLN A 688 4.55 22.21 14.82
C GLN A 688 5.27 20.84 14.72
N LEU A 689 6.50 20.80 14.21
CA LEU A 689 7.20 19.54 13.93
C LEU A 689 7.61 18.82 15.21
N CYS A 690 7.03 17.64 15.42
CA CYS A 690 7.40 16.72 16.48
C CYS A 690 7.57 15.33 15.87
N ILE A 691 8.81 14.97 15.57
CA ILE A 691 9.19 13.80 14.80
C ILE A 691 10.24 13.00 15.58
N TYR A 692 9.97 11.71 15.77
CA TYR A 692 10.94 10.75 16.26
C TYR A 692 10.59 9.34 15.77
N TRP A 693 11.55 8.42 15.88
CA TRP A 693 11.39 7.02 15.55
C TRP A 693 11.75 6.13 16.73
N THR A 694 11.09 4.98 16.84
CA THR A 694 11.35 4.01 17.92
C THR A 694 12.07 2.75 17.43
N VAL A 695 12.78 2.86 16.31
CA VAL A 695 13.47 1.73 15.65
C VAL A 695 14.61 1.22 16.53
N ASN A 696 15.46 2.13 17.03
CA ASN A 696 16.67 1.75 17.78
C ASN A 696 16.53 1.97 19.29
N TYR A 697 15.62 2.81 19.75
CA TYR A 697 15.28 3.05 21.17
C TYR A 697 13.75 3.14 21.31
N ASP A 698 13.20 2.96 22.51
CA ASP A 698 11.76 3.12 22.77
C ASP A 698 11.49 3.49 24.24
N PHE A 699 10.21 3.56 24.62
CA PHE A 699 9.77 3.93 25.96
C PHE A 699 9.76 2.75 26.95
N SER A 700 10.27 1.56 26.60
CA SER A 700 10.21 0.38 27.48
C SER A 700 11.10 0.54 28.72
N ASP A 701 12.30 1.07 28.54
CA ASP A 701 13.24 1.36 29.63
C ASP A 701 12.90 2.67 30.36
N LYS A 702 13.01 2.69 31.68
CA LYS A 702 12.64 3.85 32.52
C LYS A 702 13.52 5.07 32.26
N THR A 703 14.83 4.89 32.10
CA THR A 703 15.78 5.99 31.90
C THR A 703 15.62 6.58 30.50
N ILE A 704 15.49 5.72 29.48
CA ILE A 704 15.24 6.15 28.10
C ILE A 704 13.89 6.88 28.01
N ARG A 705 12.83 6.34 28.62
CA ARG A 705 11.51 6.99 28.69
C ARG A 705 11.59 8.40 29.27
N SER A 706 12.29 8.56 30.41
CA SER A 706 12.47 9.87 31.05
C SER A 706 13.23 10.85 30.13
N CYS A 707 14.26 10.38 29.43
CA CYS A 707 15.00 11.18 28.45
C CYS A 707 14.07 11.65 27.30
N LEU A 708 13.35 10.72 26.66
CA LEU A 708 12.44 11.03 25.56
C LEU A 708 11.34 12.01 26.01
N GLN A 709 10.79 11.86 27.21
CA GLN A 709 9.81 12.80 27.76
C GLN A 709 10.38 14.21 27.93
N LYS A 710 11.59 14.34 28.44
CA LYS A 710 12.29 15.64 28.53
C LYS A 710 12.50 16.25 27.14
N GLN A 711 12.84 15.44 26.14
CA GLN A 711 12.96 15.91 24.76
C GLN A 711 11.61 16.39 24.20
N LEU A 712 10.52 15.66 24.44
CA LEU A 712 9.19 15.99 23.95
C LEU A 712 8.63 17.30 24.53
N GLN A 713 9.11 17.72 25.70
CA GLN A 713 8.79 19.00 26.34
C GLN A 713 9.58 20.20 25.78
N LYS A 714 10.62 19.97 24.98
CA LYS A 714 11.41 21.05 24.35
C LYS A 714 10.60 21.79 23.28
N PRO A 715 10.94 23.07 23.00
CA PRO A 715 10.32 23.82 21.92
C PRO A 715 10.50 23.12 20.57
N ARG A 716 9.52 23.33 19.69
CA ARG A 716 9.54 22.84 18.31
C ARG A 716 10.47 23.73 17.46
N PRO A 717 11.12 23.19 16.41
CA PRO A 717 10.96 21.84 15.87
C PRO A 717 11.75 20.80 16.67
N LEU A 718 11.11 19.65 16.87
CA LEU A 718 11.72 18.46 17.46
C LEU A 718 11.83 17.39 16.39
N ILE A 719 13.05 17.09 15.96
CA ILE A 719 13.37 15.98 15.07
C ILE A 719 14.46 15.17 15.75
N LEU A 720 14.08 14.08 16.42
CA LEU A 720 15.05 13.22 17.10
C LEU A 720 15.74 12.30 16.10
N ASP A 721 17.06 12.19 16.21
CA ASP A 721 17.84 11.22 15.43
C ASP A 721 17.33 9.79 15.73
N PRO A 722 16.95 8.99 14.72
CA PRO A 722 16.58 7.58 14.89
C PRO A 722 17.62 6.72 15.61
N ALA A 723 18.88 7.15 15.64
CA ALA A 723 20.01 6.42 16.21
C ALA A 723 20.46 6.94 17.59
N ASP A 724 20.18 8.20 17.94
CA ASP A 724 20.57 8.82 19.22
C ASP A 724 19.35 9.52 19.86
N PRO A 725 18.77 8.98 20.95
CA PRO A 725 17.59 9.56 21.59
C PRO A 725 17.85 10.90 22.30
N THR A 726 19.12 11.30 22.45
CA THR A 726 19.51 12.56 23.07
C THR A 726 19.55 13.70 22.05
N TRP A 727 19.73 13.40 20.76
CA TRP A 727 20.03 14.38 19.74
C TRP A 727 18.78 14.84 18.99
N ASN A 728 18.33 16.06 19.30
CA ASN A 728 17.38 16.78 18.46
C ASN A 728 18.13 17.44 17.30
N VAL A 729 18.15 16.80 16.13
CA VAL A 729 18.75 17.36 14.92
C VAL A 729 17.95 18.52 14.35
N GLY A 730 16.72 18.74 14.83
CA GLY A 730 15.88 19.87 14.44
C GLY A 730 16.32 21.21 15.04
N GLN A 731 17.31 21.27 15.93
CA GLN A 731 17.79 22.54 16.48
C GLN A 731 18.45 23.40 15.40
N GLY A 732 18.14 24.71 15.41
CA GLY A 732 18.65 25.71 14.46
C GLY A 732 17.60 26.75 14.09
N ASN A 733 17.95 27.75 13.28
CA ASN A 733 16.97 28.71 12.77
C ASN A 733 16.24 28.18 11.53
N TRP A 734 14.94 27.93 11.66
CA TRP A 734 14.07 27.48 10.56
C TRP A 734 13.33 28.61 9.84
N GLU A 735 13.30 29.82 10.37
CA GLU A 735 12.56 30.95 9.79
C GLU A 735 13.05 31.28 8.39
N ARG A 736 14.38 31.30 8.20
CA ARG A 736 14.99 31.50 6.87
C ARG A 736 14.58 30.41 5.88
N LEU A 737 14.53 29.15 6.32
CA LEU A 737 14.07 28.04 5.48
C LEU A 737 12.58 28.15 5.14
N ALA A 738 11.76 28.58 6.10
CA ALA A 738 10.33 28.79 5.89
C ALA A 738 10.04 29.92 4.89
N GLN A 739 10.76 31.05 4.98
CA GLN A 739 10.67 32.16 4.02
C GLN A 739 11.10 31.74 2.60
N ALA A 740 12.20 30.99 2.49
CA ALA A 740 12.66 30.46 1.22
C ALA A 740 11.67 29.42 0.63
N ALA A 741 11.08 28.58 1.49
CA ALA A 741 10.07 27.61 1.09
C ALA A 741 8.81 28.27 0.54
N GLU A 742 8.38 29.39 1.14
CA GLU A 742 7.25 30.19 0.64
C GLU A 742 7.54 30.78 -0.74
N THR A 743 8.73 31.35 -0.94
CA THR A 743 9.16 31.91 -2.23
C THR A 743 9.27 30.84 -3.32
N CYS A 744 9.80 29.67 -2.97
CA CYS A 744 9.90 28.51 -3.85
C CYS A 744 8.51 27.98 -4.25
N GLY A 745 7.52 28.11 -3.37
CA GLY A 745 6.16 27.61 -3.58
C GLY A 745 5.42 28.17 -4.80
N SER A 746 5.88 29.28 -5.36
CA SER A 746 5.32 29.95 -6.55
C SER A 746 6.10 29.70 -7.84
N GLN A 747 7.14 28.87 -7.81
CA GLN A 747 8.07 28.64 -8.94
C GLN A 747 7.59 27.51 -9.88
N SER A 748 8.23 27.39 -11.06
CA SER A 748 7.79 26.43 -12.10
C SER A 748 7.92 24.96 -11.67
N CYS A 749 8.77 24.67 -10.68
CA CYS A 749 8.91 23.34 -10.11
C CYS A 749 7.63 22.83 -9.40
N PHE A 750 6.66 23.70 -9.14
CA PHE A 750 5.34 23.37 -8.58
C PHE A 750 4.17 23.63 -9.54
N VAL A 751 4.43 23.75 -10.84
CA VAL A 751 3.38 23.86 -11.86
C VAL A 751 3.38 22.60 -12.71
N ASN A 752 2.23 21.92 -12.78
CA ASN A 752 2.02 20.77 -13.62
C ASN A 752 1.98 21.16 -15.11
N GLY A 753 2.13 20.19 -16.02
CA GLY A 753 2.10 20.45 -17.46
C GLY A 753 0.79 21.03 -17.99
N ASP A 754 -0.29 20.98 -17.21
CA ASP A 754 -1.60 21.57 -17.50
C ASP A 754 -1.80 22.96 -16.87
N GLY A 755 -0.75 23.53 -16.23
CA GLY A 755 -0.79 24.81 -15.54
C GLY A 755 -1.38 24.76 -14.12
N SER A 756 -1.83 23.59 -13.64
CA SER A 756 -2.34 23.45 -12.27
C SER A 756 -1.20 23.40 -11.24
N PRO A 757 -1.41 23.90 -10.00
CA PRO A 757 -0.41 23.79 -8.95
C PRO A 757 -0.25 22.34 -8.48
N VAL A 758 0.99 21.93 -8.21
CA VAL A 758 1.33 20.64 -7.62
C VAL A 758 0.74 20.55 -6.22
N LYS A 759 -0.04 19.50 -5.95
CA LYS A 759 -0.64 19.27 -4.63
C LYS A 759 0.33 18.51 -3.71
N PRO A 760 0.48 18.91 -2.44
CA PRO A 760 1.28 18.16 -1.48
C PRO A 760 0.59 16.82 -1.13
N TRP A 761 1.37 15.92 -0.53
CA TRP A 761 0.83 14.75 0.14
C TRP A 761 0.06 15.15 1.40
N ASP A 762 -0.92 14.33 1.77
CA ASP A 762 -1.71 14.50 2.99
C ASP A 762 -0.91 14.01 4.21
N VAL A 763 0.05 14.85 4.63
CA VAL A 763 1.00 14.61 5.73
C VAL A 763 0.79 15.68 6.81
N MET A 764 0.78 15.26 8.07
CA MET A 764 0.70 16.17 9.20
C MET A 764 2.08 16.43 9.82
N PRO A 765 2.34 17.63 10.36
CA PRO A 765 3.62 17.95 11.02
C PRO A 765 3.79 17.26 12.38
N ALA A 766 2.69 16.79 12.99
CA ALA A 766 2.68 16.05 14.23
C ALA A 766 1.77 14.82 14.13
N LEU A 767 2.20 13.70 14.73
CA LEU A 767 1.41 12.46 14.78
C LEU A 767 0.64 12.37 16.09
N LEU A 768 -0.60 11.86 16.03
CA LEU A 768 -1.42 11.62 17.22
C LEU A 768 -0.69 10.74 18.25
N GLN A 769 -0.09 9.61 17.84
CA GLN A 769 0.65 8.71 18.75
C GLN A 769 1.82 9.38 19.48
N GLN A 770 2.37 10.43 18.87
CA GLN A 770 3.54 11.17 19.34
C GLN A 770 3.15 12.43 20.12
N THR A 771 1.87 12.83 20.03
CA THR A 771 1.33 13.98 20.75
C THR A 771 1.18 13.63 22.22
N PRO A 772 1.77 14.39 23.15
CA PRO A 772 1.59 14.15 24.58
C PRO A 772 0.13 14.24 25.01
N SER A 773 -0.28 13.46 26.01
CA SER A 773 -1.68 13.39 26.46
C SER A 773 -2.28 14.76 26.84
N TRP A 774 -1.46 15.63 27.45
CA TRP A 774 -1.86 16.97 27.88
C TRP A 774 -1.94 18.02 26.76
N ASP A 775 -1.51 17.67 25.55
CA ASP A 775 -1.51 18.55 24.38
C ASP A 775 -2.59 18.16 23.34
N LEU A 776 -3.42 17.16 23.66
CA LEU A 776 -4.46 16.67 22.76
C LEU A 776 -5.52 17.73 22.42
N ASP A 777 -5.90 18.59 23.37
CA ASP A 777 -6.81 19.71 23.10
C ASP A 777 -6.20 20.69 22.08
N HIS A 778 -4.91 21.02 22.22
CA HIS A 778 -4.19 21.86 21.26
C HIS A 778 -4.11 21.20 19.89
N PHE A 779 -3.72 19.92 19.84
CA PHE A 779 -3.67 19.12 18.60
C PHE A 779 -5.02 19.12 17.87
N ILE A 780 -6.13 18.92 18.59
CA ILE A 780 -7.48 18.95 18.00
C ILE A 780 -7.77 20.35 17.43
N SER A 781 -7.55 21.40 18.21
CA SER A 781 -7.86 22.78 17.78
C SER A 781 -7.04 23.22 16.57
N LYS A 782 -5.77 22.81 16.49
CA LYS A 782 -4.83 23.22 15.45
C LYS A 782 -5.00 22.40 14.17
N PHE A 783 -5.11 21.07 14.28
CA PHE A 783 -5.03 20.18 13.12
C PHE A 783 -6.35 19.55 12.71
N LEU A 784 -7.27 19.30 13.65
CA LEU A 784 -8.48 18.54 13.38
C LEU A 784 -9.73 19.42 13.21
N GLN A 785 -9.77 20.57 13.88
CA GLN A 785 -10.94 21.44 13.86
C GLN A 785 -11.05 22.19 12.50
N PRO A 786 -12.21 22.14 11.82
CA PRO A 786 -12.38 22.85 10.56
C PRO A 786 -12.29 24.37 10.73
N ASN A 787 -11.86 25.05 9.66
CA ASN A 787 -11.76 26.50 9.64
C ASN A 787 -13.16 27.16 9.70
N ARG A 788 -13.37 28.06 10.66
CA ARG A 788 -14.66 28.69 10.94
C ARG A 788 -15.19 29.54 9.78
N GLU A 789 -14.31 30.28 9.11
CA GLU A 789 -14.68 31.14 7.98
C GLU A 789 -15.15 30.29 6.80
N PHE A 790 -14.39 29.27 6.43
CA PHE A 790 -14.74 28.34 5.37
C PHE A 790 -16.04 27.59 5.67
N LEU A 791 -16.25 27.14 6.91
CA LEU A 791 -17.53 26.55 7.32
C LEU A 791 -18.71 27.53 7.14
N GLY A 792 -18.51 28.82 7.44
CA GLY A 792 -19.49 29.87 7.18
C GLY A 792 -19.82 30.00 5.69
N GLN A 793 -18.81 30.00 4.82
CA GLN A 793 -18.97 30.05 3.36
C GLN A 793 -19.71 28.81 2.83
N VAL A 794 -19.34 27.61 3.29
CA VAL A 794 -20.01 26.36 2.94
C VAL A 794 -21.46 26.37 3.40
N ASN A 795 -21.76 26.81 4.61
CA ASN A 795 -23.14 26.87 5.11
C ASN A 795 -24.02 27.78 4.23
N ARG A 796 -23.54 28.98 3.89
CA ARG A 796 -24.24 29.88 2.96
C ARG A 796 -24.46 29.26 1.59
N ALA A 797 -23.42 28.62 1.03
CA ALA A 797 -23.52 27.95 -0.27
C ALA A 797 -24.57 26.83 -0.24
N VAL A 798 -24.58 26.00 0.81
CA VAL A 798 -25.56 24.93 0.96
C VAL A 798 -26.97 25.50 1.17
N ASP A 799 -27.15 26.61 1.90
CA ASP A 799 -28.46 27.24 2.07
C ASP A 799 -29.03 27.73 0.74
N ILE A 800 -28.18 28.31 -0.12
CA ILE A 800 -28.53 28.68 -1.50
C ILE A 800 -28.94 27.44 -2.30
N ILE A 801 -28.13 26.37 -2.25
CA ILE A 801 -28.40 25.12 -2.96
C ILE A 801 -29.72 24.50 -2.48
N CYS A 802 -29.95 24.40 -1.17
CA CYS A 802 -31.18 23.86 -0.59
C CYS A 802 -32.42 24.63 -1.04
N SER A 803 -32.36 25.96 -1.02
CA SER A 803 -33.47 26.82 -1.45
C SER A 803 -33.73 26.64 -2.94
N PHE A 804 -32.66 26.61 -3.75
CA PHE A 804 -32.76 26.38 -5.19
C PHE A 804 -33.40 25.03 -5.52
N LEU A 805 -32.95 23.94 -4.89
CA LEU A 805 -33.51 22.61 -5.11
C LEU A 805 -35.00 22.55 -4.72
N LYS A 806 -35.37 23.15 -3.59
CA LYS A 806 -36.78 23.21 -3.15
C LYS A 806 -37.67 23.97 -4.12
N GLU A 807 -37.18 25.07 -4.67
CA GLU A 807 -37.96 25.95 -5.54
C GLU A 807 -37.98 25.50 -6.99
N ASN A 808 -36.92 24.86 -7.51
CA ASN A 808 -36.71 24.63 -8.94
C ASN A 808 -36.77 23.16 -9.37
N CYS A 809 -36.44 22.19 -8.50
CA CYS A 809 -36.51 20.79 -8.89
C CYS A 809 -37.94 20.33 -9.13
N PHE A 810 -38.12 19.53 -10.19
CA PHE A 810 -39.39 18.86 -10.49
C PHE A 810 -40.59 19.81 -10.75
N ARG A 811 -40.34 21.07 -11.11
CA ARG A 811 -41.42 22.06 -11.39
C ARG A 811 -42.47 21.58 -12.39
N ASN A 812 -42.06 20.78 -13.36
CA ASN A 812 -42.91 20.25 -14.44
C ASN A 812 -43.31 18.78 -14.21
N SER A 813 -43.24 18.29 -12.98
CA SER A 813 -43.54 16.90 -12.60
C SER A 813 -44.57 16.85 -11.46
N SER A 814 -45.16 15.68 -11.24
CA SER A 814 -46.00 15.40 -10.07
C SER A 814 -45.19 15.27 -8.77
N THR A 815 -43.87 15.06 -8.88
CA THR A 815 -42.94 15.02 -7.75
C THR A 815 -42.58 16.43 -7.26
N LYS A 816 -42.45 16.62 -5.95
CA LYS A 816 -41.97 17.86 -5.32
C LYS A 816 -40.92 17.54 -4.26
N VAL A 817 -40.01 18.48 -4.04
CA VAL A 817 -39.08 18.43 -2.90
C VAL A 817 -39.82 18.89 -1.64
N LEU A 818 -40.05 17.97 -0.70
CA LEU A 818 -40.74 18.25 0.56
C LEU A 818 -39.84 19.02 1.52
N LYS A 819 -38.61 18.52 1.71
CA LYS A 819 -37.58 19.17 2.53
C LYS A 819 -36.19 18.71 2.09
N VAL A 820 -35.17 19.48 2.47
CA VAL A 820 -33.76 19.16 2.23
C VAL A 820 -33.05 19.26 3.57
N VAL A 821 -32.31 18.21 3.95
CA VAL A 821 -31.67 18.08 5.25
C VAL A 821 -30.17 17.88 5.06
N LYS A 822 -29.38 18.64 5.81
CA LYS A 822 -27.93 18.45 5.90
C LYS A 822 -27.65 17.28 6.86
N GLY A 823 -26.94 16.27 6.37
CA GLY A 823 -26.46 15.10 7.10
C GLY A 823 -24.92 15.02 7.14
N GLY A 824 -24.38 13.83 7.38
CA GLY A 824 -22.95 13.60 7.45
C GLY A 824 -22.25 14.28 8.65
N SER A 825 -20.91 14.27 8.62
CA SER A 825 -20.10 14.77 9.74
C SER A 825 -20.17 16.28 9.90
N SER A 826 -20.34 17.01 8.81
CA SER A 826 -20.50 18.47 8.80
C SER A 826 -21.76 18.90 9.56
N ALA A 827 -22.91 18.28 9.30
CA ALA A 827 -24.15 18.61 9.99
C ALA A 827 -24.17 18.15 11.46
N LYS A 828 -23.52 17.01 11.75
CA LYS A 828 -23.35 16.51 13.14
C LYS A 828 -22.40 17.38 13.97
N GLY A 829 -21.63 18.26 13.33
CA GLY A 829 -20.60 19.08 13.98
C GLY A 829 -19.34 18.28 14.38
N THR A 830 -19.06 17.18 13.67
CA THR A 830 -17.92 16.27 13.89
C THR A 830 -16.98 16.19 12.67
N ALA A 831 -17.11 17.14 11.74
CA ALA A 831 -16.23 17.31 10.58
C ALA A 831 -14.76 17.54 10.97
N LEU A 832 -13.85 17.04 10.12
CA LEU A 832 -12.40 17.18 10.24
C LEU A 832 -11.87 18.25 9.27
N ARG A 833 -10.81 18.95 9.65
CA ARG A 833 -10.13 19.95 8.82
C ARG A 833 -9.64 19.35 7.48
N GLY A 834 -9.53 20.20 6.47
CA GLY A 834 -8.99 19.82 5.15
C GLY A 834 -10.07 19.27 4.24
N ARG A 835 -10.40 17.98 4.40
CA ARG A 835 -11.43 17.29 3.59
C ARG A 835 -12.50 16.66 4.48
N SER A 836 -13.69 17.23 4.41
CA SER A 836 -14.88 16.77 5.14
C SER A 836 -15.90 16.11 4.22
N ASP A 837 -16.65 15.18 4.79
CA ASP A 837 -17.83 14.56 4.21
C ASP A 837 -19.11 15.24 4.72
N ALA A 838 -20.09 15.38 3.84
CA ALA A 838 -21.42 15.86 4.16
C ALA A 838 -22.47 15.14 3.31
N ASP A 839 -23.67 14.97 3.85
CA ASP A 839 -24.79 14.44 3.08
C ASP A 839 -25.82 15.55 2.86
N LEU A 840 -26.45 15.55 1.69
CA LEU A 840 -27.60 16.38 1.37
C LEU A 840 -28.79 15.49 1.05
N VAL A 841 -29.65 15.27 2.05
CA VAL A 841 -30.80 14.38 1.92
C VAL A 841 -31.98 15.16 1.37
N VAL A 842 -32.49 14.75 0.22
CA VAL A 842 -33.58 15.41 -0.51
C VAL A 842 -34.84 14.55 -0.37
N PHE A 843 -35.81 15.03 0.39
CA PHE A 843 -37.06 14.31 0.62
C PHE A 843 -38.06 14.60 -0.50
N LEU A 844 -38.57 13.55 -1.15
CA LEU A 844 -39.39 13.67 -2.36
C LEU A 844 -40.82 13.15 -2.15
N SER A 845 -41.81 13.87 -2.69
CA SER A 845 -43.23 13.53 -2.54
C SER A 845 -43.69 12.30 -3.32
N CYS A 846 -42.89 11.82 -4.28
CA CYS A 846 -43.18 10.61 -5.05
C CYS A 846 -42.96 9.33 -4.24
N PHE A 847 -42.17 9.39 -3.17
CA PHE A 847 -41.99 8.25 -2.28
C PHE A 847 -43.12 8.23 -1.25
N ARG A 848 -43.90 7.14 -1.23
CA ARG A 848 -45.04 6.93 -0.33
C ARG A 848 -44.74 5.88 0.74
N SER A 849 -43.74 5.05 0.50
CA SER A 849 -43.25 4.00 1.39
C SER A 849 -41.72 3.94 1.36
N TYR A 850 -41.12 3.17 2.28
CA TYR A 850 -39.69 2.89 2.28
C TYR A 850 -39.22 2.23 0.98
N LEU A 851 -40.02 1.29 0.45
CA LEU A 851 -39.70 0.53 -0.76
C LEU A 851 -39.55 1.41 -2.02
N ASP A 852 -40.22 2.56 -2.05
CA ASP A 852 -40.19 3.46 -3.21
C ASP A 852 -38.84 4.14 -3.44
N GLN A 853 -37.98 4.23 -2.41
CA GLN A 853 -36.64 4.85 -2.54
C GLN A 853 -35.72 4.14 -3.53
N GLY A 854 -36.00 2.87 -3.85
CA GLY A 854 -35.28 2.09 -4.84
C GLY A 854 -35.74 2.33 -6.28
N THR A 855 -36.88 2.98 -6.49
CA THR A 855 -37.56 3.09 -7.79
C THR A 855 -37.23 4.42 -8.49
N ASN A 856 -37.01 4.40 -9.81
CA ASN A 856 -36.73 5.58 -10.66
C ASN A 856 -35.58 6.48 -10.18
N ARG A 857 -34.63 5.91 -9.42
CA ARG A 857 -33.53 6.65 -8.78
C ARG A 857 -32.64 7.40 -9.78
N ALA A 858 -32.40 6.81 -10.95
CA ALA A 858 -31.58 7.41 -12.00
C ALA A 858 -32.20 8.70 -12.55
N GLU A 859 -33.51 8.70 -12.82
CA GLU A 859 -34.25 9.88 -13.32
C GLU A 859 -34.27 11.01 -12.29
N LEU A 860 -34.53 10.67 -11.01
CA LEU A 860 -34.52 11.64 -9.92
C LEU A 860 -33.14 12.27 -9.75
N ILE A 861 -32.07 11.47 -9.80
CA ILE A 861 -30.69 11.96 -9.72
C ILE A 861 -30.32 12.82 -10.94
N ALA A 862 -30.76 12.44 -12.14
CA ALA A 862 -30.50 13.21 -13.35
C ALA A 862 -31.15 14.61 -13.29
N GLU A 863 -32.41 14.70 -12.85
CA GLU A 863 -33.09 15.97 -12.63
C GLU A 863 -32.39 16.82 -11.56
N ILE A 864 -32.06 16.23 -10.40
CA ILE A 864 -31.34 16.96 -9.35
C ILE A 864 -29.98 17.47 -9.85
N ARG A 865 -29.25 16.69 -10.67
CA ARG A 865 -28.00 17.13 -11.30
C ARG A 865 -28.23 18.33 -12.21
N ALA A 866 -29.22 18.26 -13.11
CA ALA A 866 -29.53 19.37 -14.02
C ALA A 866 -29.82 20.67 -13.24
N GLN A 867 -30.53 20.56 -12.11
CA GLN A 867 -30.83 21.70 -11.26
C GLN A 867 -29.62 22.20 -10.45
N LEU A 868 -28.72 21.33 -10.00
CA LEU A 868 -27.45 21.77 -9.39
C LEU A 868 -26.59 22.52 -10.41
N GLU A 869 -26.54 22.07 -11.67
CA GLU A 869 -25.82 22.77 -12.74
C GLU A 869 -26.46 24.12 -13.09
N ALA A 870 -27.79 24.21 -13.06
CA ALA A 870 -28.51 25.48 -13.22
C ALA A 870 -28.21 26.42 -12.05
N CYS A 871 -28.28 25.93 -10.80
CA CYS A 871 -27.93 26.68 -9.60
C CYS A 871 -26.51 27.26 -9.67
N ARG A 872 -25.54 26.43 -10.07
CA ARG A 872 -24.14 26.83 -10.26
C ARG A 872 -23.97 27.96 -11.28
N ARG A 873 -24.78 27.97 -12.35
CA ARG A 873 -24.74 29.02 -13.39
C ARG A 873 -25.47 30.30 -12.98
N GLN A 874 -26.56 30.19 -12.23
CA GLN A 874 -27.47 31.30 -11.94
C GLN A 874 -27.15 32.03 -10.63
N LYS A 875 -26.47 31.37 -9.69
CA LYS A 875 -26.17 31.93 -8.36
C LYS A 875 -24.68 32.18 -8.19
N GLN A 876 -24.34 33.18 -7.38
CA GLN A 876 -22.96 33.46 -6.99
C GLN A 876 -22.61 32.68 -5.71
N PHE A 877 -21.38 32.17 -5.66
CA PHE A 877 -20.85 31.40 -4.54
C PHE A 877 -19.51 31.98 -4.07
N ASP A 878 -19.35 32.08 -2.74
CA ASP A 878 -18.08 32.41 -2.09
C ASP A 878 -17.04 31.28 -2.22
N VAL A 879 -17.50 30.09 -2.57
CA VAL A 879 -16.72 28.86 -2.75
C VAL A 879 -16.63 28.48 -4.24
N LYS A 880 -15.62 27.69 -4.61
CA LYS A 880 -15.59 27.05 -5.92
C LYS A 880 -16.49 25.81 -5.86
N PHE A 881 -17.49 25.74 -6.73
CA PHE A 881 -18.50 24.68 -6.75
C PHE A 881 -18.30 23.76 -7.95
N GLU A 882 -17.88 22.52 -7.70
CA GLU A 882 -17.66 21.50 -8.74
C GLU A 882 -18.62 20.33 -8.57
N ILE A 883 -19.30 19.94 -9.64
CA ILE A 883 -20.22 18.78 -9.65
C ILE A 883 -19.48 17.61 -10.30
N SER A 884 -19.60 16.41 -9.73
CA SER A 884 -18.94 15.23 -10.26
C SER A 884 -19.40 14.94 -11.70
N LYS A 885 -18.41 14.80 -12.60
CA LYS A 885 -18.63 14.43 -14.01
C LYS A 885 -19.03 12.96 -14.19
N TRP A 886 -18.86 12.14 -13.15
CA TRP A 886 -19.16 10.71 -13.22
C TRP A 886 -20.64 10.47 -12.93
N GLU A 887 -21.31 9.76 -13.83
CA GLU A 887 -22.70 9.35 -13.64
C GLU A 887 -22.75 8.11 -12.75
N ASN A 888 -23.28 8.28 -11.53
CA ASN A 888 -23.59 7.18 -10.64
C ASN A 888 -25.11 7.16 -10.42
N PRO A 889 -25.83 6.10 -10.83
CA PRO A 889 -27.29 6.04 -10.74
C PRO A 889 -27.81 5.94 -9.29
N ARG A 890 -26.91 5.84 -8.30
CA ARG A 890 -27.27 5.72 -6.88
C ARG A 890 -26.93 6.95 -6.04
N VAL A 891 -25.91 7.72 -6.41
CA VAL A 891 -25.43 8.87 -5.61
C VAL A 891 -24.97 9.96 -6.55
N LEU A 892 -25.40 11.19 -6.31
CA LEU A 892 -24.90 12.38 -6.98
C LEU A 892 -23.96 13.11 -6.03
N SER A 893 -22.70 13.28 -6.42
CA SER A 893 -21.72 13.95 -5.56
C SER A 893 -21.29 15.30 -6.15
N PHE A 894 -21.02 16.25 -5.27
CA PHE A 894 -20.39 17.53 -5.62
C PHE A 894 -19.42 17.98 -4.53
N THR A 895 -18.49 18.86 -4.87
CA THR A 895 -17.48 19.37 -3.94
C THR A 895 -17.52 20.90 -3.90
N LEU A 896 -17.45 21.45 -2.69
CA LEU A 896 -17.24 22.87 -2.44
C LEU A 896 -15.82 23.09 -1.96
N PHE A 897 -15.04 23.90 -2.68
CA PHE A 897 -13.66 24.25 -2.32
C PHE A 897 -13.58 25.68 -1.84
N SER A 898 -12.70 25.93 -0.86
CA SER A 898 -12.30 27.29 -0.54
C SER A 898 -11.54 27.90 -1.74
N LYS A 899 -11.72 29.21 -1.96
CA LYS A 899 -10.98 29.94 -2.99
C LYS A 899 -9.56 30.32 -2.54
N SER A 900 -9.32 30.37 -1.24
CA SER A 900 -8.07 30.85 -0.63
C SER A 900 -7.33 29.78 0.18
N LEU A 901 -8.02 28.73 0.64
CA LEU A 901 -7.45 27.63 1.43
C LEU A 901 -7.50 26.33 0.63
N ASP A 902 -6.58 25.40 0.88
CA ASP A 902 -6.67 24.02 0.36
C ASP A 902 -7.65 23.16 1.20
N HIS A 903 -8.87 23.68 1.38
CA HIS A 903 -9.93 23.01 2.11
C HIS A 903 -11.11 22.70 1.18
N SER A 904 -11.75 21.55 1.37
CA SER A 904 -12.92 21.12 0.61
C SER A 904 -13.92 20.35 1.46
N VAL A 905 -15.19 20.37 1.02
CA VAL A 905 -16.25 19.53 1.57
C VAL A 905 -16.92 18.79 0.41
N ASP A 906 -16.89 17.46 0.49
CA ASP A 906 -17.53 16.55 -0.46
C ASP A 906 -18.95 16.25 0.02
N PHE A 907 -19.93 16.50 -0.84
CA PHE A 907 -21.35 16.30 -0.59
C PHE A 907 -21.89 15.15 -1.41
N ASP A 908 -22.57 14.21 -0.76
CA ASP A 908 -23.39 13.20 -1.40
C ASP A 908 -24.87 13.58 -1.31
N VAL A 909 -25.54 13.65 -2.45
CA VAL A 909 -26.96 13.98 -2.56
C VAL A 909 -27.78 12.70 -2.62
N LEU A 910 -28.68 12.55 -1.65
CA LEU A 910 -29.41 11.30 -1.38
C LEU A 910 -30.92 11.54 -1.37
N PRO A 911 -31.66 11.07 -2.39
CA PRO A 911 -33.12 11.06 -2.34
C PRO A 911 -33.65 10.15 -1.23
N ALA A 912 -34.65 10.59 -0.46
CA ALA A 912 -35.23 9.82 0.64
C ALA A 912 -36.74 10.02 0.80
N PHE A 913 -37.39 9.01 1.38
CA PHE A 913 -38.80 9.01 1.80
C PHE A 913 -38.95 9.76 3.12
N ASP A 914 -39.94 10.65 3.23
CA ASP A 914 -40.19 11.43 4.45
C ASP A 914 -41.03 10.65 5.47
N ALA A 915 -40.42 9.63 6.08
CA ALA A 915 -41.08 8.79 7.08
C ALA A 915 -41.42 9.54 8.37
N LEU A 916 -40.71 10.63 8.67
CA LEU A 916 -40.90 11.41 9.90
C LEU A 916 -41.95 12.52 9.74
N GLY A 917 -42.20 12.99 8.52
CA GLY A 917 -43.11 14.09 8.23
C GLY A 917 -42.68 15.41 8.90
N GLN A 918 -43.66 16.25 9.24
CA GLN A 918 -43.45 17.49 9.99
C GLN A 918 -43.43 17.24 11.50
N LEU A 919 -42.37 16.59 11.99
CA LEU A 919 -42.21 16.30 13.42
C LEU A 919 -41.35 17.39 14.07
N GLY A 920 -41.84 17.99 15.16
CA GLY A 920 -41.10 18.99 15.94
C GLY A 920 -39.80 18.44 16.56
N SER A 921 -38.84 19.32 16.83
CA SER A 921 -37.59 18.94 17.52
C SER A 921 -37.90 18.38 18.92
N GLY A 922 -37.32 17.22 19.25
CA GLY A 922 -37.45 16.61 20.58
C GLY A 922 -38.65 15.67 20.79
N THR A 923 -39.62 15.59 19.87
CA THR A 923 -40.73 14.63 19.98
C THR A 923 -40.33 13.25 19.44
N LYS A 924 -40.73 12.18 20.13
CA LYS A 924 -40.49 10.80 19.72
C LYS A 924 -41.32 10.47 18.46
N PRO A 925 -40.76 9.80 17.44
CA PRO A 925 -41.55 9.36 16.29
C PRO A 925 -42.70 8.43 16.70
N LYS A 926 -43.80 8.47 15.94
CA LYS A 926 -44.93 7.55 16.14
C LYS A 926 -44.44 6.10 15.95
N PRO A 927 -44.86 5.14 16.79
CA PRO A 927 -44.45 3.73 16.65
C PRO A 927 -44.66 3.17 15.25
N GLN A 928 -45.73 3.57 14.56
CA GLN A 928 -46.03 3.12 13.19
C GLN A 928 -44.88 3.34 12.20
N VAL A 929 -44.12 4.44 12.34
CA VAL A 929 -42.96 4.73 11.49
C VAL A 929 -41.94 3.59 11.52
N TYR A 930 -41.70 3.03 12.71
CA TYR A 930 -40.76 1.93 12.91
C TYR A 930 -41.38 0.57 12.62
N ILE A 931 -42.69 0.40 12.80
CA ILE A 931 -43.40 -0.83 12.39
C ILE A 931 -43.32 -0.97 10.87
N ASP A 932 -43.68 0.06 10.13
CA ASP A 932 -43.60 0.08 8.66
C ASP A 932 -42.15 -0.17 8.17
N LEU A 933 -41.16 0.35 8.90
CA LEU A 933 -39.74 0.11 8.63
C LEU A 933 -39.36 -1.36 8.84
N ILE A 934 -39.81 -1.96 9.95
CA ILE A 934 -39.54 -3.36 10.29
C ILE A 934 -40.24 -4.30 9.29
N GLU A 935 -41.44 -3.96 8.83
CA GLU A 935 -42.15 -4.73 7.80
C GLU A 935 -41.49 -4.60 6.42
N SER A 936 -40.89 -3.44 6.13
CA SER A 936 -40.14 -3.19 4.88
C SER A 936 -38.67 -3.67 4.95
N TYR A 937 -38.24 -4.25 6.06
CA TYR A 937 -36.84 -4.60 6.35
C TYR A 937 -36.37 -5.78 5.51
N ASN A 938 -35.39 -5.56 4.63
CA ASN A 938 -34.60 -6.61 3.98
C ASN A 938 -33.14 -6.58 4.40
N ASN A 939 -32.53 -5.39 4.47
CA ASN A 939 -31.16 -5.18 4.93
C ASN A 939 -31.13 -4.12 6.04
N GLY A 940 -30.29 -4.32 7.07
CA GLY A 940 -30.16 -3.36 8.16
C GLY A 940 -29.57 -2.02 7.72
N GLY A 941 -30.24 -0.93 8.09
CA GLY A 941 -29.82 0.44 7.80
C GLY A 941 -30.05 0.91 6.35
N GLU A 942 -30.77 0.13 5.52
CA GLU A 942 -31.07 0.45 4.13
C GLU A 942 -31.74 1.82 3.97
N TYR A 943 -32.65 2.15 4.91
CA TYR A 943 -33.42 3.39 4.92
C TYR A 943 -32.91 4.42 5.94
N SER A 944 -31.64 4.32 6.35
CA SER A 944 -31.03 5.23 7.33
C SER A 944 -31.12 6.71 6.94
N THR A 945 -31.19 7.01 5.63
CA THR A 945 -31.38 8.37 5.10
C THR A 945 -32.74 8.98 5.49
N CYS A 946 -33.79 8.18 5.74
CA CYS A 946 -35.06 8.66 6.28
C CYS A 946 -34.90 9.32 7.65
N PHE A 947 -33.90 8.89 8.41
CA PHE A 947 -33.72 9.24 9.82
C PHE A 947 -32.53 10.17 10.06
N THR A 948 -31.97 10.76 9.00
CA THR A 948 -30.80 11.65 9.07
C THR A 948 -31.00 12.83 10.03
N GLU A 949 -32.22 13.38 10.13
CA GLU A 949 -32.53 14.43 11.12
C GLU A 949 -32.29 13.95 12.55
N ARG A 950 -32.74 12.73 12.88
CA ARG A 950 -32.59 12.14 14.22
C ARG A 950 -31.14 11.75 14.51
N GLN A 951 -30.42 11.21 13.53
CA GLN A 951 -28.98 10.94 13.65
C GLN A 951 -28.19 12.23 13.90
N ARG A 952 -28.51 13.31 13.16
CA ARG A 952 -27.88 14.62 13.34
C ARG A 952 -28.18 15.16 14.73
N ASP A 953 -29.45 15.20 15.13
CA ASP A 953 -29.91 15.83 16.37
C ASP A 953 -29.34 15.09 17.61
N PHE A 954 -29.18 13.77 17.52
CA PHE A 954 -28.54 12.96 18.56
C PHE A 954 -27.08 13.35 18.82
N VAL A 955 -26.33 13.75 17.79
CA VAL A 955 -24.90 14.11 17.91
C VAL A 955 -24.71 15.62 18.14
N ILE A 956 -25.47 16.46 17.44
CA ILE A 956 -25.27 17.92 17.46
C ILE A 956 -25.53 18.53 18.84
N SER A 957 -26.49 17.96 19.58
CA SER A 957 -26.88 18.36 20.94
C SER A 957 -25.82 18.06 22.00
N ARG A 958 -24.76 17.32 21.66
CA ARG A 958 -23.70 16.94 22.59
C ARG A 958 -22.69 18.07 22.83
N PRO A 959 -22.03 18.09 24.01
CA PRO A 959 -21.06 19.13 24.36
C PRO A 959 -19.95 19.29 23.32
N THR A 960 -19.45 20.52 23.16
CA THR A 960 -18.36 20.83 22.21
C THR A 960 -17.11 19.98 22.45
N LYS A 961 -16.76 19.75 23.74
CA LYS A 961 -15.61 18.91 24.09
C LYS A 961 -15.79 17.44 23.67
N LEU A 962 -17.00 16.88 23.79
CA LEU A 962 -17.29 15.53 23.26
C LEU A 962 -17.14 15.48 21.74
N LYS A 963 -17.62 16.49 21.01
CA LYS A 963 -17.43 16.57 19.56
C LYS A 963 -15.96 16.65 19.17
N SER A 964 -15.13 17.30 19.98
CA SER A 964 -13.66 17.29 19.83
C SER A 964 -13.04 15.91 20.06
N LEU A 965 -13.50 15.15 21.07
CA LEU A 965 -13.10 13.75 21.25
C LEU A 965 -13.52 12.88 20.05
N ILE A 966 -14.73 13.07 19.52
CA ILE A 966 -15.19 12.36 18.31
C ILE A 966 -14.26 12.68 17.12
N ARG A 967 -13.84 13.93 16.92
CA ARG A 967 -12.85 14.29 15.89
C ARG A 967 -11.52 13.54 16.09
N LEU A 968 -11.04 13.46 17.32
CA LEU A 968 -9.81 12.73 17.65
C LEU A 968 -9.92 11.24 17.28
N VAL A 969 -11.04 10.60 17.65
CA VAL A 969 -11.32 9.19 17.34
C VAL A 969 -11.48 8.97 15.82
N LYS A 970 -12.15 9.88 15.12
CA LYS A 970 -12.26 9.83 13.65
C LYS A 970 -10.91 9.99 12.97
N HIS A 971 -10.08 10.89 13.47
CA HIS A 971 -8.72 11.08 12.98
C HIS A 971 -7.90 9.80 13.18
N TRP A 972 -7.92 9.23 14.38
CA TRP A 972 -7.31 7.92 14.67
C TRP A 972 -7.79 6.83 13.72
N TYR A 973 -9.11 6.71 13.52
CA TYR A 973 -9.71 5.75 12.59
C TYR A 973 -9.21 5.94 11.15
N LYS A 974 -9.09 7.19 10.67
CA LYS A 974 -8.49 7.50 9.35
C LYS A 974 -7.03 7.08 9.26
N GLN A 975 -6.24 7.23 10.33
CA GLN A 975 -4.85 6.74 10.35
C GLN A 975 -4.78 5.22 10.27
N CYS A 976 -5.68 4.50 10.96
CA CYS A 976 -5.76 3.04 10.86
C CYS A 976 -6.06 2.57 9.42
N MET A 977 -6.88 3.30 8.67
CA MET A 977 -7.18 2.99 7.26
C MET A 977 -5.99 3.17 6.30
N ARG A 978 -4.97 3.95 6.66
CA ARG A 978 -3.80 4.22 5.80
C ARG A 978 -2.79 3.08 5.79
N VAL A 979 -2.84 2.17 6.77
CA VAL A 979 -1.90 1.04 6.84
C VAL A 979 -2.52 -0.15 6.10
N PRO A 980 -1.83 -0.77 5.12
CA PRO A 980 -2.33 -1.95 4.43
C PRO A 980 -2.41 -3.12 5.41
N LYS A 981 -3.57 -3.34 6.03
CA LYS A 981 -3.73 -4.33 7.10
C LYS A 981 -4.78 -5.36 6.71
N GLY A 982 -4.30 -6.36 5.99
CA GLY A 982 -5.09 -7.53 5.67
C GLY A 982 -6.37 -7.17 4.94
N ARG A 983 -7.27 -8.14 4.97
CA ARG A 983 -8.35 -8.20 4.05
C ARG A 983 -9.71 -7.95 4.79
N GLY A 984 -10.41 -6.84 4.53
CA GLY A 984 -11.84 -6.61 4.86
C GLY A 984 -12.16 -5.18 5.35
N PRO A 985 -13.40 -4.66 5.24
CA PRO A 985 -13.75 -3.32 5.68
C PRO A 985 -13.76 -3.23 7.20
N LEU A 986 -13.16 -2.15 7.69
CA LEU A 986 -13.29 -1.71 9.06
C LEU A 986 -14.75 -1.31 9.38
N PRO A 987 -15.12 -1.25 10.66
CA PRO A 987 -16.45 -0.79 11.08
C PRO A 987 -16.76 0.62 10.55
N PRO A 988 -18.02 0.94 10.20
CA PRO A 988 -18.37 2.27 9.73
C PRO A 988 -17.92 3.35 10.72
N GLN A 989 -17.41 4.48 10.24
CA GLN A 989 -16.94 5.57 11.09
C GLN A 989 -18.00 6.04 12.09
N TYR A 990 -19.28 6.03 11.69
CA TYR A 990 -20.42 6.37 12.56
C TYR A 990 -20.54 5.44 13.79
N ALA A 991 -20.13 4.17 13.68
CA ALA A 991 -20.08 3.26 14.84
C ALA A 991 -19.12 3.75 15.92
N LEU A 992 -17.97 4.33 15.51
CA LEU A 992 -16.98 4.89 16.43
C LEU A 992 -17.45 6.23 17.02
N GLU A 993 -18.22 7.03 16.28
CA GLU A 993 -18.87 8.23 16.81
C GLU A 993 -19.86 7.84 17.94
N LEU A 994 -20.70 6.84 17.69
CA LEU A 994 -21.64 6.31 18.70
C LEU A 994 -20.94 5.66 19.89
N LEU A 995 -19.87 4.90 19.65
CA LEU A 995 -19.06 4.29 20.71
C LEU A 995 -18.43 5.36 21.62
N THR A 996 -18.00 6.48 21.04
CA THR A 996 -17.44 7.62 21.77
C THR A 996 -18.50 8.30 22.63
N ILE A 997 -19.72 8.48 22.10
CA ILE A 997 -20.85 9.02 22.87
C ILE A 997 -21.20 8.09 24.01
N TYR A 998 -21.29 6.78 23.77
CA TYR A 998 -21.55 5.78 24.80
C TYR A 998 -20.49 5.80 25.91
N ALA A 999 -19.20 5.83 25.54
CA ALA A 999 -18.09 5.90 26.51
C ALA A 999 -18.22 7.12 27.42
N TRP A 1000 -18.59 8.27 26.86
CA TRP A 1000 -18.80 9.50 27.61
C TRP A 1000 -20.05 9.44 28.49
N GLU A 1001 -21.19 8.96 27.98
CA GLU A 1001 -22.45 8.85 28.74
C GLU A 1001 -22.31 7.91 29.95
N GLN A 1002 -21.63 6.77 29.75
CA GLN A 1002 -21.45 5.76 30.80
C GLN A 1002 -20.29 6.07 31.75
N GLY A 1003 -19.27 6.79 31.30
CA GLY A 1003 -18.14 7.19 32.13
C GLY A 1003 -18.42 8.52 32.85
N ASN A 1004 -17.74 9.57 32.40
CA ASN A 1004 -17.74 10.87 33.05
C ASN A 1004 -19.10 11.60 32.92
N GLY A 1005 -19.66 11.70 31.71
CA GLY A 1005 -20.95 12.35 31.45
C GLY A 1005 -20.97 13.88 31.64
N THR A 1006 -19.83 14.51 31.95
CA THR A 1006 -19.72 15.96 32.16
C THR A 1006 -19.24 16.70 30.90
N ALA A 1007 -19.52 18.00 30.82
CA ALA A 1007 -19.12 18.84 29.68
C ALA A 1007 -17.60 19.10 29.61
N GLN A 1008 -16.89 18.93 30.74
CA GLN A 1008 -15.45 19.14 30.87
C GLN A 1008 -14.78 17.86 31.35
N PHE A 1009 -13.82 17.36 30.57
CA PHE A 1009 -13.12 16.11 30.85
C PHE A 1009 -11.72 16.11 30.25
N ASP A 1010 -10.84 15.22 30.68
CA ASP A 1010 -9.52 15.04 30.07
C ASP A 1010 -9.61 14.27 28.74
N MET A 1011 -9.03 14.83 27.67
CA MET A 1011 -9.12 14.25 26.32
C MET A 1011 -8.45 12.89 26.22
N ALA A 1012 -7.35 12.68 26.94
CA ALA A 1012 -6.61 11.42 26.90
C ALA A 1012 -7.37 10.31 27.61
N GLU A 1013 -8.01 10.58 28.75
CA GLU A 1013 -8.88 9.62 29.43
C GLU A 1013 -10.05 9.20 28.52
N GLY A 1014 -10.70 10.17 27.87
CA GLY A 1014 -11.78 9.89 26.94
C GLY A 1014 -11.34 9.05 25.74
N PHE A 1015 -10.20 9.41 25.14
CA PHE A 1015 -9.63 8.67 24.02
C PHE A 1015 -9.22 7.25 24.43
N ARG A 1016 -8.53 7.11 25.56
CA ARG A 1016 -8.12 5.84 26.16
C ARG A 1016 -9.31 4.92 26.42
N THR A 1017 -10.42 5.47 26.90
CA THR A 1017 -11.67 4.73 27.15
C THR A 1017 -12.24 4.15 25.86
N VAL A 1018 -12.27 4.94 24.78
CA VAL A 1018 -12.73 4.46 23.46
C VAL A 1018 -11.83 3.34 22.94
N LEU A 1019 -10.50 3.50 23.04
CA LEU A 1019 -9.55 2.45 22.65
C LEU A 1019 -9.75 1.16 23.46
N ASP A 1020 -10.12 1.28 24.74
CA ASP A 1020 -10.42 0.13 25.59
C ASP A 1020 -11.67 -0.62 25.15
N LEU A 1021 -12.75 0.12 24.86
CA LEU A 1021 -13.99 -0.45 24.35
C LEU A 1021 -13.79 -1.14 22.99
N VAL A 1022 -12.95 -0.56 22.12
CA VAL A 1022 -12.58 -1.19 20.84
C VAL A 1022 -11.80 -2.49 21.06
N GLN A 1023 -10.87 -2.55 22.01
CA GLN A 1023 -10.17 -3.80 22.36
C GLN A 1023 -11.13 -4.86 22.90
N ASN A 1024 -12.14 -4.41 23.66
CA ASN A 1024 -13.19 -5.25 24.23
C ASN A 1024 -14.43 -5.41 23.32
N TYR A 1025 -14.28 -5.23 22.00
CA TYR A 1025 -15.41 -5.18 21.05
C TYR A 1025 -16.33 -6.40 21.12
N LYS A 1026 -15.79 -7.60 21.41
CA LYS A 1026 -16.55 -8.85 21.54
C LYS A 1026 -17.62 -8.79 22.63
N ASN A 1027 -17.50 -7.84 23.56
CA ASN A 1027 -18.44 -7.66 24.65
C ASN A 1027 -19.41 -6.48 24.43
N LEU A 1028 -19.30 -5.74 23.33
CA LEU A 1028 -20.15 -4.56 23.10
C LEU A 1028 -21.58 -4.96 22.78
N CYS A 1029 -22.52 -4.41 23.55
CA CYS A 1029 -23.94 -4.42 23.30
C CYS A 1029 -24.50 -3.04 23.66
N ILE A 1030 -24.64 -2.18 22.67
CA ILE A 1030 -24.96 -0.77 22.84
C ILE A 1030 -26.24 -0.45 22.06
N HIS A 1031 -27.19 0.17 22.76
CA HIS A 1031 -28.41 0.69 22.17
C HIS A 1031 -28.95 1.85 23.00
N TRP A 1032 -29.78 2.69 22.37
CA TRP A 1032 -30.46 3.81 23.02
C TRP A 1032 -31.97 3.63 22.89
N LYS A 1033 -32.73 4.19 23.84
CA LYS A 1033 -34.20 4.17 23.82
C LYS A 1033 -34.82 5.54 23.50
N VAL A 1034 -34.04 6.41 22.85
CA VAL A 1034 -34.40 7.83 22.64
C VAL A 1034 -35.51 7.98 21.59
N ASN A 1035 -35.42 7.28 20.45
CA ASN A 1035 -36.40 7.41 19.36
C ASN A 1035 -37.34 6.21 19.24
N TYR A 1036 -36.86 5.00 19.54
CA TYR A 1036 -37.66 3.77 19.58
C TYR A 1036 -37.50 3.08 20.93
N GLY A 1037 -38.49 2.32 21.36
CA GLY A 1037 -38.51 1.69 22.68
C GLY A 1037 -39.35 0.42 22.73
N SER A 1038 -39.52 -0.11 23.92
CA SER A 1038 -40.24 -1.37 24.17
C SER A 1038 -41.74 -1.19 24.42
N GLU A 1039 -42.29 -0.01 24.15
CA GLU A 1039 -43.69 0.30 24.43
C GLU A 1039 -44.64 -0.40 23.46
N ASN A 1040 -44.21 -0.62 22.22
CA ASN A 1040 -44.95 -1.41 21.22
C ASN A 1040 -44.36 -2.83 21.13
N GLU A 1041 -45.22 -3.83 21.08
CA GLU A 1041 -44.84 -5.24 21.13
C GLU A 1041 -44.02 -5.69 19.91
N ILE A 1042 -44.36 -5.22 18.70
CA ILE A 1042 -43.62 -5.54 17.46
C ILE A 1042 -42.18 -5.00 17.56
N ILE A 1043 -42.04 -3.74 17.96
CA ILE A 1043 -40.72 -3.10 18.13
C ILE A 1043 -39.92 -3.78 19.24
N LYS A 1044 -40.56 -4.10 20.37
CA LYS A 1044 -39.93 -4.82 21.50
C LYS A 1044 -39.39 -6.18 21.05
N ASN A 1045 -40.19 -6.96 20.32
CA ASN A 1045 -39.80 -8.28 19.82
C ASN A 1045 -38.63 -8.15 18.84
N PHE A 1046 -38.68 -7.18 17.92
CA PHE A 1046 -37.60 -6.91 16.98
C PHE A 1046 -36.30 -6.50 17.69
N LEU A 1047 -36.35 -5.57 18.65
CA LEU A 1047 -35.18 -5.16 19.43
C LEU A 1047 -34.59 -6.35 20.20
N THR A 1048 -35.44 -7.20 20.79
CA THR A 1048 -34.99 -8.41 21.48
C THR A 1048 -34.23 -9.35 20.53
N GLN A 1049 -34.71 -9.51 19.29
CA GLN A 1049 -34.01 -10.27 18.26
C GLN A 1049 -32.68 -9.62 17.86
N GLN A 1050 -32.63 -8.30 17.70
CA GLN A 1050 -31.39 -7.58 17.37
C GLN A 1050 -30.33 -7.73 18.47
N LEU A 1051 -30.73 -7.64 19.74
CA LEU A 1051 -29.83 -7.75 20.90
C LEU A 1051 -29.33 -9.17 21.17
N ARG A 1052 -29.95 -10.19 20.54
CA ARG A 1052 -29.49 -11.60 20.57
C ARG A 1052 -28.46 -11.93 19.50
N LYS A 1053 -28.19 -11.02 18.55
CA LYS A 1053 -27.21 -11.24 17.47
C LYS A 1053 -25.77 -11.33 18.02
N PRO A 1054 -24.82 -11.89 17.24
CA PRO A 1054 -23.41 -11.89 17.61
C PRO A 1054 -22.89 -10.47 17.85
N ARG A 1055 -22.11 -10.29 18.92
CA ARG A 1055 -21.44 -9.03 19.25
C ARG A 1055 -20.27 -8.76 18.29
N PRO A 1056 -19.89 -7.49 18.06
CA PRO A 1056 -20.41 -6.27 18.68
C PRO A 1056 -21.80 -5.90 18.16
N ILE A 1057 -22.67 -5.43 19.05
CA ILE A 1057 -23.96 -4.82 18.70
C ILE A 1057 -23.87 -3.33 19.03
N ILE A 1058 -24.08 -2.47 18.03
CA ILE A 1058 -24.18 -1.03 18.19
C ILE A 1058 -25.36 -0.58 17.34
N LEU A 1059 -26.54 -0.43 17.96
CA LEU A 1059 -27.75 -0.01 17.28
C LEU A 1059 -27.74 1.51 17.09
N ASP A 1060 -28.04 1.96 15.87
CA ASP A 1060 -28.19 3.38 15.57
C ASP A 1060 -29.34 3.96 16.42
N PRO A 1061 -29.12 5.01 17.22
CA PRO A 1061 -30.18 5.63 18.02
C PRO A 1061 -31.38 6.14 17.19
N ALA A 1062 -31.22 6.34 15.88
CA ALA A 1062 -32.27 6.83 14.99
C ALA A 1062 -33.03 5.72 14.23
N ASP A 1063 -32.37 4.58 13.97
CA ASP A 1063 -32.87 3.46 13.15
C ASP A 1063 -32.65 2.12 13.89
N PRO A 1064 -33.72 1.46 14.39
CA PRO A 1064 -33.60 0.21 15.15
C PRO A 1064 -33.10 -0.97 14.29
N THR A 1065 -33.13 -0.85 12.97
CA THR A 1065 -32.65 -1.86 12.02
C THR A 1065 -31.15 -1.73 11.74
N GLY A 1066 -30.57 -0.55 12.00
CA GLY A 1066 -29.18 -0.20 11.73
C GLY A 1066 -28.21 -0.68 12.79
N ASN A 1067 -27.90 -1.98 12.83
CA ASN A 1067 -26.79 -2.48 13.65
C ASN A 1067 -25.45 -2.28 12.96
N LEU A 1068 -24.60 -1.41 13.51
CA LEU A 1068 -23.32 -0.99 12.92
C LEU A 1068 -22.13 -1.89 13.30
N GLY A 1069 -22.34 -2.89 14.15
CA GLY A 1069 -21.28 -3.78 14.65
C GLY A 1069 -20.91 -4.95 13.71
N PRO A 1070 -21.87 -5.76 13.22
CA PRO A 1070 -21.59 -7.01 12.50
C PRO A 1070 -20.78 -6.86 11.20
N GLY A 1071 -20.15 -7.97 10.79
CA GLY A 1071 -19.55 -8.14 9.45
C GLY A 1071 -18.30 -7.32 9.17
N THR A 1072 -17.70 -6.66 10.17
CA THR A 1072 -16.58 -5.72 10.02
C THR A 1072 -15.36 -6.12 10.86
N ARG A 1073 -14.17 -5.64 10.45
CA ARG A 1073 -12.88 -6.03 11.04
C ARG A 1073 -12.54 -5.26 12.33
N TRP A 1074 -13.39 -5.41 13.36
CA TRP A 1074 -13.11 -4.86 14.69
C TRP A 1074 -11.83 -5.41 15.32
N ASP A 1075 -11.43 -6.63 14.96
CA ASP A 1075 -10.18 -7.25 15.40
C ASP A 1075 -8.94 -6.47 14.93
N LEU A 1076 -8.98 -5.85 13.74
CA LEU A 1076 -7.91 -4.99 13.26
C LEU A 1076 -7.86 -3.67 14.04
N LEU A 1077 -9.03 -3.04 14.27
CA LEU A 1077 -9.09 -1.84 15.11
C LEU A 1077 -8.65 -2.12 16.55
N ALA A 1078 -8.95 -3.29 17.10
CA ALA A 1078 -8.49 -3.70 18.43
C ALA A 1078 -6.97 -3.80 18.51
N LYS A 1079 -6.31 -4.36 17.49
CA LYS A 1079 -4.84 -4.40 17.40
C LYS A 1079 -4.23 -3.01 17.32
N GLU A 1080 -4.83 -2.10 16.54
CA GLU A 1080 -4.38 -0.71 16.49
C GLU A 1080 -4.63 0.01 17.82
N ALA A 1081 -5.78 -0.21 18.45
CA ALA A 1081 -6.11 0.39 19.73
C ALA A 1081 -5.12 -0.03 20.83
N ALA A 1082 -4.67 -1.27 20.82
CA ALA A 1082 -3.61 -1.75 21.73
C ALA A 1082 -2.28 -1.02 21.51
N SER A 1083 -1.90 -0.70 20.26
CA SER A 1083 -0.66 0.05 19.99
C SER A 1083 -0.75 1.51 20.46
N TYR A 1084 -1.88 2.17 20.26
CA TYR A 1084 -2.14 3.53 20.73
C TYR A 1084 -2.29 3.63 22.25
N THR A 1085 -2.80 2.59 22.90
CA THR A 1085 -2.93 2.53 24.37
C THR A 1085 -1.58 2.70 25.07
N ASN A 1086 -0.50 2.21 24.45
CA ASN A 1086 0.87 2.31 24.97
C ASN A 1086 1.66 3.48 24.35
N SER A 1087 0.98 4.44 23.71
CA SER A 1087 1.60 5.58 23.03
C SER A 1087 1.51 6.87 23.88
N MET A 1088 2.22 7.92 23.46
CA MET A 1088 2.33 9.19 24.22
C MET A 1088 1.00 9.92 24.39
N CYS A 1089 0.06 9.76 23.46
CA CYS A 1089 -1.29 10.32 23.59
C CYS A 1089 -2.07 9.74 24.76
N CYS A 1090 -1.63 8.61 25.33
CA CYS A 1090 -2.23 7.94 26.47
C CYS A 1090 -1.29 7.91 27.69
N ALA A 1091 -0.20 8.69 27.71
CA ALA A 1091 0.76 8.73 28.82
C ALA A 1091 0.82 10.13 29.44
N ASN A 1092 0.71 10.20 30.77
CA ASN A 1092 0.77 11.45 31.51
C ASN A 1092 2.20 12.02 31.60
N LYS A 1093 2.36 13.19 32.24
CA LYS A 1093 3.67 13.87 32.39
C LYS A 1093 4.71 13.03 33.14
N SER A 1094 4.27 12.14 34.03
CA SER A 1094 5.13 11.23 34.80
C SER A 1094 5.53 9.97 34.01
N GLY A 1095 4.85 9.69 32.89
CA GLY A 1095 5.05 8.49 32.08
C GLY A 1095 4.18 7.30 32.43
N ASP A 1096 3.24 7.48 33.36
CA ASP A 1096 2.22 6.48 33.63
C ASP A 1096 1.11 6.59 32.59
N PHE A 1097 0.56 5.44 32.18
CA PHE A 1097 -0.54 5.42 31.24
C PHE A 1097 -1.83 5.92 31.92
N VAL A 1098 -2.50 6.82 31.22
CA VAL A 1098 -3.80 7.38 31.61
C VAL A 1098 -4.80 6.25 31.76
N GLN A 1099 -5.57 6.28 32.85
CA GLN A 1099 -6.59 5.26 33.11
C GLN A 1099 -7.88 5.58 32.35
N PRO A 1100 -8.60 4.57 31.84
CA PRO A 1100 -9.90 4.79 31.22
C PRO A 1100 -10.97 5.22 32.24
N TRP A 1101 -11.99 5.91 31.74
CA TRP A 1101 -13.41 5.81 32.11
C TRP A 1101 -13.79 4.64 33.03
N VAL A 1102 -14.07 4.87 34.32
CA VAL A 1102 -14.88 3.91 35.09
C VAL A 1102 -16.32 4.01 34.59
N LEU A 1103 -16.77 3.00 33.85
CA LEU A 1103 -18.11 2.99 33.27
C LEU A 1103 -19.16 2.55 34.30
N LYS A 1104 -20.22 3.34 34.47
CA LYS A 1104 -21.35 3.13 35.40
C LYS A 1104 -22.03 1.78 35.19
N VAL A 1105 -22.24 1.44 33.93
CA VAL A 1105 -22.61 0.08 33.52
C VAL A 1105 -21.28 -0.62 33.28
N ARG A 1106 -20.78 -1.38 34.28
CA ARG A 1106 -19.83 -2.46 33.99
C ARG A 1106 -20.42 -3.22 32.79
N ILE A 1107 -19.59 -3.81 31.93
CA ILE A 1107 -20.04 -4.77 30.93
C ILE A 1107 -20.83 -5.87 31.67
N ILE A 1108 -22.13 -5.65 31.89
CA ILE A 1108 -22.95 -6.44 32.80
C ILE A 1108 -23.51 -7.55 31.93
N PHE A 1109 -23.12 -8.74 32.33
CA PHE A 1109 -23.74 -10.03 32.07
C PHE A 1109 -25.21 -10.02 32.54
N GLU A 1110 -26.08 -9.20 31.95
CA GLU A 1110 -27.53 -9.32 32.11
C GLU A 1110 -28.06 -10.34 31.09
N TRP A 1111 -27.65 -11.59 31.29
CA TRP A 1111 -28.45 -12.76 30.96
C TRP A 1111 -28.71 -13.48 32.28
N LEU A 1112 -29.76 -13.05 32.99
CA LEU A 1112 -30.53 -13.82 33.98
C LEU A 1112 -31.56 -12.87 34.64
N ARG A 1113 -32.68 -12.61 33.94
CA ARG A 1113 -34.02 -12.30 34.49
C ARG A 1113 -34.97 -11.79 33.41
N ILE A 1114 -35.18 -12.58 32.36
CA ILE A 1114 -36.49 -12.65 31.68
C ILE A 1114 -36.63 -14.12 31.24
N GLY A 1115 -36.96 -14.95 32.21
CA GLY A 1115 -37.51 -16.29 32.04
C GLY A 1115 -38.79 -16.33 32.85
#